data_AF-A0A7S8A827-F1
#
_entry.id   AF-A0A7S8A827-F1
#
_cell.length_a   1.000
_cell.length_b   1.000
_cell.length_c   1.000
_cell.angle_alpha   90.00
_cell.angle_beta   90.00
_cell.angle_gamma   90.00
#
_symmetry.space_group_name_H-M   'P 1'
#
loop_
_entity.id
_entity.type
_entity.pdbx_description
1 polymer ?
#
loop_
_entity_poly.entity_id
_entity_poly.type
_entity_poly.pdbx_seq_one_letter_code
_entity_poly.pdbx_strand_id
1 'polypeptide(L)'
;MSELGKFCCFVCPAPDQTVRRLDDHCPTCGRQYGFPLRDVPASIGEFEVVRSLSRGFYGATFVARRRSGLSRTPKVLKVSPADMYSFFKKDFGAEMRRHAEAAEGAAHIVGVDDMFDADVAFGDVTLRCHVGVLDFVDGDPLARYLSGAVPLSAAEAAQISSDLFRMKEEFERRLVNHNDLHASNIIVERLPPSHRRADAIEPSIRAMAIDLGSIAPDRRSGSGYLGDLHWIGRHIHAMASRLLVPIDSAGDLENRIGLKLHGIAQGLASITENQRTPSADDMIRGIQEEYHRTAEPWRPWRNQRVLKTFAESYNAQTLDAWYVPQLLVDPEGAWLARVSAPGPLVMTGMRGCGKTMLLHSLQFHARAAVQPHESDVDALRRIREDGYVGLFVSAQRLIPVDPTAERPSTDQLFARLLVAYAVAASRAMAHLADLDGKALAFDACAGMVQAVANSLKPIPEIGDPANTEQLERFLGNLLARVSRSDSEYRLATNANAAFPLVADAIRRASPIWADSQVLFLLDDVSTRYLDAQRIEDLLSSLIFHNPHCAFKLTSEAQTIFLSLKSPGKVHAAAAGRDFETFDLGAQVQARLKDRSGRAFVLDVLKARARLYAGHRSSTPDQVLGDIDLESIARSIAETQTRSRERKRLYHGLRALAGVCVGNIGTVIQIYQEILANHPKLLPVSPERQNEVFQEFCARHLYSLDRRGSDLKAVATQFAEASHQLLMESGKERPTGRIRQYTSIYVRVTSGDVRAQMNRLRELVDAGVFVFTGGTARTKTHDSDPIQQFKLTFMKIFGLANFIGLADRDRFELSGADLEKWLDEPELGRELLLRNLSKAVPLVDGEAGSDEEADEDPSDRMLEAKPYAAARQMDWLDGLGAGKQESESPALTMSMPPLPSVTEQKARDLGEEQVDTLVVGLGFEERTPASLNRLLKHLKPKRVLAVRYENIGRSDAMRALVAKTGLRVDEVDYAAVASGDAPELGGRAMIDVTGLAKSALFGFVRSGLSACESILIAYTAAKQYYPLETELRSVLDAYRSDDPHSLLTALRGILTGEVGPYRSIPLLTAESDQTRLRALSAFASSKHERLLHLVGEREYDIIEVLTDSARTSRANVGRIAARVAMEDIPNGQPTPVDAADLSALVQALGRRHQDWYVRGGLNFEIGLTGNKMQATAAAVISAALPVNQVWYVRPAIFDETRFTHGVGRSRFFRVDLH
;
A
#
# COMPACT_ATOMS: atom_id res chain seq x y z
N MET A 1 10.12 24.59 35.98
CA MET A 1 10.63 23.28 36.42
C MET A 1 11.80 22.91 35.52
N SER A 2 12.72 22.08 36.01
CA SER A 2 13.82 21.57 35.18
C SER A 2 13.28 20.71 34.03
N GLU A 3 13.91 20.78 32.87
CA GLU A 3 13.51 20.07 31.66
C GLU A 3 13.77 18.57 31.79
N LEU A 4 12.77 17.74 31.45
CA LEU A 4 12.85 16.28 31.50
C LEU A 4 13.14 15.74 30.11
N GLY A 5 14.23 14.97 29.97
CA GLY A 5 14.66 14.43 28.68
C GLY A 5 15.68 13.29 28.82
N LYS A 6 16.04 12.68 27.69
CA LYS A 6 17.16 11.73 27.64
C LYS A 6 18.46 12.53 27.52
N PHE A 7 19.28 12.54 28.58
CA PHE A 7 20.51 13.31 28.61
C PHE A 7 21.74 12.42 28.90
N CYS A 8 22.73 12.50 28.02
CA CYS A 8 24.07 11.98 28.25
C CYS A 8 24.93 13.04 28.99
N CYS A 9 25.97 12.65 29.72
CA CYS A 9 26.84 13.62 30.40
C CYS A 9 27.87 14.18 29.41
N PHE A 10 28.04 15.50 29.37
CA PHE A 10 28.96 16.20 28.47
C PHE A 10 30.45 15.85 28.65
N VAL A 11 30.83 15.29 29.81
CA VAL A 11 32.22 14.88 30.13
C VAL A 11 32.37 13.36 30.22
N CYS A 12 31.32 12.64 30.62
CA CYS A 12 31.35 11.19 30.81
C CYS A 12 30.28 10.53 29.94
N PRO A 13 30.51 10.35 28.63
CA PRO A 13 29.55 9.71 27.76
C PRO A 13 29.30 8.26 28.19
N ALA A 14 28.02 7.86 28.21
CA ALA A 14 27.55 6.55 28.66
C ALA A 14 26.26 6.19 27.89
N PRO A 15 25.96 4.90 27.63
CA PRO A 15 24.84 4.48 26.77
C PRO A 15 23.46 4.62 27.43
N ASP A 16 23.38 5.32 28.57
CA ASP A 16 22.20 5.40 29.40
C ASP A 16 21.17 6.39 28.82
N GLN A 17 20.02 5.85 28.43
CA GLN A 17 18.87 6.58 27.89
C GLN A 17 17.71 6.74 28.89
N THR A 18 17.96 6.63 30.20
CA THR A 18 16.95 6.99 31.22
C THR A 18 16.53 8.47 31.09
N VAL A 19 15.27 8.74 31.41
CA VAL A 19 14.76 10.11 31.47
C VAL A 19 15.28 10.78 32.74
N ARG A 20 15.91 11.94 32.55
CA ARG A 20 16.64 12.72 33.56
C ARG A 20 16.20 14.17 33.49
N ARG A 21 16.52 14.94 34.53
CA ARG A 21 16.45 16.39 34.55
C ARG A 21 17.80 17.02 34.25
N LEU A 22 17.81 18.27 33.78
CA LEU A 22 19.05 19.02 33.54
C LEU A 22 19.85 19.34 34.82
N ASP A 23 19.20 19.36 35.97
CA ASP A 23 19.76 19.54 37.31
C ASP A 23 20.12 18.23 38.03
N ASP A 24 19.81 17.06 37.44
CA ASP A 24 20.37 15.78 37.91
C ASP A 24 21.88 15.75 37.66
N HIS A 25 22.62 15.03 38.51
CA HIS A 25 24.09 15.01 38.49
C HIS A 25 24.61 13.66 37.95
N CYS A 26 25.65 13.70 37.12
CA CYS A 26 26.29 12.50 36.58
C CYS A 26 27.02 11.73 37.70
N PRO A 27 26.78 10.41 37.88
CA PRO A 27 27.40 9.64 38.95
C PRO A 27 28.93 9.47 38.81
N THR A 28 29.48 9.70 37.61
CA THR A 28 30.91 9.52 37.32
C THR A 28 31.75 10.76 37.61
N CYS A 29 31.24 11.97 37.35
CA CYS A 29 31.98 13.23 37.48
C CYS A 29 31.30 14.29 38.36
N GLY A 30 30.12 14.02 38.91
CA GLY A 30 29.37 14.94 39.77
C GLY A 30 28.79 16.18 39.08
N ARG A 31 28.94 16.34 37.75
CA ARG A 31 28.42 17.50 37.01
C ARG A 31 26.95 17.34 36.62
N GLN A 32 26.21 18.44 36.62
CA GLN A 32 24.80 18.51 36.21
C GLN A 32 24.65 18.23 34.71
N TYR A 33 23.64 17.49 34.25
CA TYR A 33 23.46 17.15 32.83
C TYR A 33 23.28 18.39 31.92
N GLY A 34 22.77 19.50 32.49
CA GLY A 34 22.62 20.80 31.84
C GLY A 34 23.78 21.80 32.07
N PHE A 35 24.90 21.41 32.69
CA PHE A 35 26.00 22.35 32.98
C PHE A 35 26.48 23.19 31.78
N PRO A 36 26.51 22.70 30.52
CA PRO A 36 26.94 23.51 29.36
C PRO A 36 26.00 24.68 29.03
N LEU A 37 24.73 24.64 29.48
CA LEU A 37 23.78 25.74 29.32
C LEU A 37 23.88 26.80 30.44
N ARG A 38 24.53 26.45 31.56
CA ARG A 38 24.71 27.29 32.74
C ARG A 38 26.09 27.95 32.72
N ASP A 39 27.13 27.15 32.50
CA ASP A 39 28.54 27.55 32.48
C ASP A 39 28.95 27.88 31.04
N VAL A 40 28.23 28.85 30.46
CA VAL A 40 28.23 29.17 29.00
C VAL A 40 29.59 29.70 28.54
N PRO A 41 30.18 29.16 27.44
CA PRO A 41 31.43 29.67 26.88
C PRO A 41 31.23 31.05 26.27
N ALA A 42 32.12 32.00 26.56
CA ALA A 42 32.04 33.36 26.01
C ALA A 42 32.32 33.42 24.48
N SER A 43 33.06 32.45 23.94
CA SER A 43 33.30 32.34 22.50
C SER A 43 33.73 30.94 22.08
N ILE A 44 33.47 30.61 20.82
CA ILE A 44 33.78 29.33 20.18
C ILE A 44 34.41 29.62 18.82
N GLY A 45 35.70 29.37 18.67
CA GLY A 45 36.46 29.79 17.48
C GLY A 45 36.38 31.29 17.24
N GLU A 46 36.00 31.69 16.03
CA GLU A 46 35.78 33.10 15.65
C GLU A 46 34.44 33.69 16.13
N PHE A 47 33.56 32.88 16.73
CA PHE A 47 32.21 33.29 17.12
C PHE A 47 32.14 33.76 18.58
N GLU A 48 31.51 34.90 18.79
CA GLU A 48 31.10 35.40 20.10
C GLU A 48 29.70 34.85 20.45
N VAL A 49 29.57 34.21 21.62
CA VAL A 49 28.33 33.57 22.05
C VAL A 49 27.43 34.60 22.73
N VAL A 50 26.19 34.71 22.26
CA VAL A 50 25.19 35.67 22.75
C VAL A 50 24.33 35.05 23.87
N ARG A 51 23.94 33.77 23.71
CA ARG A 51 23.17 33.00 24.72
C ARG A 51 23.17 31.50 24.42
N SER A 52 22.93 30.69 25.45
CA SER A 52 22.46 29.30 25.29
C SER A 52 21.04 29.23 24.71
N LEU A 53 20.68 28.08 24.12
CA LEU A 53 19.38 27.86 23.48
C LEU A 53 18.72 26.53 23.88
N SER A 54 19.37 25.37 23.72
CA SER A 54 18.82 24.07 24.16
C SER A 54 19.90 23.01 24.41
N ARG A 55 19.55 21.93 25.13
CA ARG A 55 20.38 20.73 25.34
C ARG A 55 19.67 19.52 24.73
N GLY A 56 20.23 18.94 23.67
CA GLY A 56 19.78 17.65 23.12
C GLY A 56 20.38 16.47 23.89
N PHE A 57 20.33 15.26 23.32
CA PHE A 57 21.06 14.12 23.88
C PHE A 57 22.59 14.31 23.73
N TYR A 58 23.04 14.66 22.51
CA TYR A 58 24.47 14.69 22.15
C TYR A 58 25.14 16.06 22.32
N GLY A 59 24.46 17.14 21.95
CA GLY A 59 25.04 18.50 21.95
C GLY A 59 24.25 19.52 22.78
N ALA A 60 24.84 20.70 22.92
CA ALA A 60 24.20 21.92 23.41
C ALA A 60 24.21 22.96 22.28
N THR A 61 23.14 23.74 22.16
CA THR A 61 22.98 24.76 21.12
C THR A 61 23.10 26.16 21.71
N PHE A 62 23.76 27.05 20.96
CA PHE A 62 24.03 28.43 21.36
C PHE A 62 23.76 29.38 20.20
N VAL A 63 23.23 30.57 20.47
CA VAL A 63 23.13 31.65 19.47
C VAL A 63 24.42 32.47 19.53
N ALA A 64 25.07 32.67 18.39
CA ALA A 64 26.36 33.34 18.29
C ALA A 64 26.45 34.27 17.06
N ARG A 65 27.52 35.08 16.98
CA ARG A 65 27.85 35.96 15.84
C ARG A 65 29.35 35.89 15.54
N ARG A 66 29.75 35.98 14.26
CA ARG A 66 31.16 36.13 13.87
C ARG A 66 31.73 37.44 14.42
N ARG A 67 32.92 37.40 15.03
CA ARG A 67 33.62 38.57 15.58
C ARG A 67 34.12 39.53 14.50
N SER A 68 34.51 38.98 13.35
CA SER A 68 35.09 39.68 12.20
C SER A 68 34.29 39.43 10.92
N GLY A 69 34.26 40.42 10.03
CA GLY A 69 33.51 40.37 8.75
C GLY A 69 32.41 41.43 8.66
N LEU A 70 31.87 41.60 7.46
CA LEU A 70 30.79 42.56 7.18
C LEU A 70 29.41 42.07 7.63
N SER A 71 29.18 40.75 7.66
CA SER A 71 27.94 40.17 8.19
C SER A 71 28.06 39.86 9.68
N ARG A 72 27.11 40.36 10.46
CA ARG A 72 26.91 40.04 11.89
C ARG A 72 25.58 39.31 12.13
N THR A 73 25.10 38.58 11.12
CA THR A 73 23.90 37.74 11.25
C THR A 73 24.07 36.72 12.39
N PRO A 74 23.00 36.45 13.17
CA PRO A 74 23.03 35.39 14.16
C PRO A 74 23.12 34.02 13.48
N LYS A 75 23.84 33.10 14.09
CA LYS A 75 23.90 31.67 13.72
C LYS A 75 23.70 30.81 14.97
N VAL A 76 23.24 29.58 14.78
CA VAL A 76 23.14 28.58 15.86
C VAL A 76 24.36 27.68 15.80
N LEU A 77 25.15 27.67 16.87
CA LEU A 77 26.25 26.72 17.04
C LEU A 77 25.70 25.46 17.71
N LYS A 78 25.67 24.35 16.97
CA LYS A 78 25.44 23.00 17.52
C LYS A 78 26.78 22.45 18.01
N VAL A 79 26.98 22.47 19.32
CA VAL A 79 28.27 22.14 19.95
C VAL A 79 28.16 20.77 20.64
N SER A 80 29.03 19.84 20.26
CA SER A 80 29.05 18.47 20.76
C SER A 80 30.47 18.04 21.16
N PRO A 81 30.69 17.44 22.34
CA PRO A 81 32.02 16.92 22.70
C PRO A 81 32.49 15.87 21.69
N ALA A 82 33.75 15.99 21.24
CA ALA A 82 34.36 15.05 20.30
C ALA A 82 34.46 13.64 20.91
N ASP A 83 34.72 13.57 22.22
CA ASP A 83 34.68 12.31 22.98
C ASP A 83 33.29 11.66 22.98
N MET A 84 32.21 12.46 22.92
CA MET A 84 30.85 11.93 22.86
C MET A 84 30.51 11.40 21.47
N TYR A 85 30.90 12.10 20.41
CA TYR A 85 30.75 11.59 19.05
C TYR A 85 31.61 10.33 18.84
N SER A 86 32.85 10.32 19.36
CA SER A 86 33.72 9.13 19.38
C SER A 86 33.12 7.96 20.17
N PHE A 87 32.53 8.21 21.35
CA PHE A 87 31.92 7.18 22.20
C PHE A 87 30.70 6.53 21.55
N PHE A 88 29.83 7.34 20.93
CA PHE A 88 28.67 6.86 20.18
C PHE A 88 28.98 6.57 18.70
N LYS A 89 30.26 6.57 18.32
CA LYS A 89 30.81 6.33 16.98
C LYS A 89 30.24 7.20 15.84
N LYS A 90 29.63 8.33 16.16
CA LYS A 90 29.06 9.25 15.18
C LYS A 90 30.15 10.07 14.49
N ASP A 91 30.09 10.20 13.17
CA ASP A 91 30.80 11.24 12.42
C ASP A 91 29.95 12.52 12.39
N PHE A 92 30.42 13.57 13.07
CA PHE A 92 29.78 14.89 13.08
C PHE A 92 29.78 15.56 11.70
N GLY A 93 30.87 15.39 10.94
CA GLY A 93 30.99 15.90 9.58
C GLY A 93 30.03 15.22 8.61
N ALA A 94 29.81 13.90 8.74
CA ALA A 94 28.77 13.20 7.97
C ALA A 94 27.34 13.54 8.42
N GLU A 95 27.13 13.96 9.67
CA GLU A 95 25.85 14.51 10.13
C GLU A 95 25.59 15.89 9.48
N MET A 96 26.56 16.81 9.55
CA MET A 96 26.43 18.17 9.00
C MET A 96 26.43 18.20 7.46
N ARG A 97 27.17 17.31 6.77
CA ARG A 97 27.09 17.18 5.30
C ARG A 97 25.70 16.76 4.83
N ARG A 98 25.12 15.71 5.41
CA ARG A 98 23.75 15.26 5.09
C ARG A 98 22.68 16.31 5.41
N HIS A 99 22.88 17.08 6.47
CA HIS A 99 22.03 18.23 6.78
C HIS A 99 22.17 19.29 5.67
N ALA A 100 23.38 19.69 5.28
CA ALA A 100 23.61 20.66 4.20
C ALA A 100 23.01 20.21 2.86
N GLU A 101 23.22 18.95 2.46
CA GLU A 101 22.64 18.33 1.26
C GLU A 101 21.10 18.33 1.29
N ALA A 102 20.50 18.06 2.45
CA ALA A 102 19.05 18.13 2.63
C ALA A 102 18.51 19.57 2.65
N ALA A 103 19.31 20.55 3.07
CA ALA A 103 18.95 21.96 3.08
C ALA A 103 19.16 22.66 1.72
N GLU A 104 19.96 22.09 0.81
CA GLU A 104 20.30 22.73 -0.46
C GLU A 104 19.05 22.98 -1.31
N GLY A 105 18.79 24.27 -1.58
CA GLY A 105 17.60 24.73 -2.30
C GLY A 105 16.26 24.43 -1.61
N ALA A 106 16.25 24.11 -0.31
CA ALA A 106 15.04 23.74 0.41
C ALA A 106 14.26 24.97 0.91
N ALA A 107 12.94 24.90 0.83
CA ALA A 107 12.06 25.91 1.40
C ALA A 107 11.73 25.62 2.88
N HIS A 108 11.77 24.37 3.34
CA HIS A 108 11.27 23.94 4.65
C HIS A 108 12.32 23.26 5.55
N ILE A 109 13.61 23.46 5.29
CA ILE A 109 14.72 22.84 6.03
C ILE A 109 15.75 23.92 6.38
N VAL A 110 16.25 23.94 7.62
CA VAL A 110 17.26 24.93 8.08
C VAL A 110 18.63 24.70 7.44
N GLY A 111 19.29 25.78 7.01
CA GLY A 111 20.62 25.76 6.38
C GLY A 111 21.79 25.43 7.33
N VAL A 112 22.90 25.04 6.72
CA VAL A 112 24.21 24.82 7.35
C VAL A 112 25.24 25.71 6.65
N ASP A 113 25.96 26.53 7.41
CA ASP A 113 27.02 27.42 6.88
C ASP A 113 28.37 26.70 6.79
N ASP A 114 28.74 26.00 7.88
CA ASP A 114 30.13 25.69 8.19
C ASP A 114 30.22 24.59 9.27
N MET A 115 31.38 23.94 9.39
CA MET A 115 31.68 23.01 10.49
C MET A 115 33.16 23.07 10.85
N PHE A 116 33.46 23.11 12.15
CA PHE A 116 34.84 23.14 12.64
C PHE A 116 34.96 22.48 14.02
N ASP A 117 36.20 22.13 14.38
CA ASP A 117 36.53 21.69 15.72
C ASP A 117 37.12 22.85 16.54
N ALA A 118 36.74 22.96 17.81
CA ALA A 118 37.31 23.92 18.75
C ALA A 118 37.48 23.32 20.14
N ASP A 119 38.44 23.88 20.90
CA ASP A 119 38.57 23.62 22.32
C ASP A 119 37.68 24.64 23.06
N VAL A 120 36.60 24.15 23.69
CA VAL A 120 35.53 24.98 24.26
C VAL A 120 35.58 24.94 25.78
N ALA A 121 35.78 26.11 26.40
CA ALA A 121 35.85 26.28 27.85
C ALA A 121 34.46 26.49 28.46
N PHE A 122 33.92 25.44 29.08
CA PHE A 122 32.70 25.44 29.88
C PHE A 122 33.05 25.65 31.35
N GLY A 123 33.25 26.92 31.74
CA GLY A 123 33.67 27.28 33.09
C GLY A 123 35.08 26.79 33.42
N ASP A 124 35.20 25.82 34.31
CA ASP A 124 36.46 25.23 34.77
C ASP A 124 36.96 24.05 33.91
N VAL A 125 36.18 23.60 32.92
CA VAL A 125 36.53 22.48 32.04
C VAL A 125 36.59 22.92 30.58
N THR A 126 37.71 22.62 29.92
CA THR A 126 37.84 22.74 28.46
C THR A 126 37.67 21.36 27.82
N LEU A 127 36.79 21.26 26.82
CA LEU A 127 36.56 20.03 26.04
C LEU A 127 36.91 20.26 24.58
N ARG A 128 37.42 19.22 23.90
CA ARG A 128 37.41 19.21 22.43
C ARG A 128 35.98 19.03 21.96
N CYS A 129 35.48 19.94 21.13
CA CYS A 129 34.12 19.90 20.60
C CYS A 129 34.11 20.04 19.07
N HIS A 130 33.23 19.27 18.44
CA HIS A 130 32.76 19.58 17.09
C HIS A 130 31.70 20.68 17.17
N VAL A 131 31.72 21.59 16.20
CA VAL A 131 30.86 22.77 16.13
C VAL A 131 30.26 22.87 14.73
N GLY A 132 28.95 22.73 14.63
CA GLY A 132 28.19 22.94 13.40
C GLY A 132 27.55 24.33 13.41
N VAL A 133 27.76 25.10 12.36
CA VAL A 133 27.20 26.45 12.21
C VAL A 133 25.92 26.33 11.38
N LEU A 134 24.78 26.52 12.02
CA LEU A 134 23.45 26.45 11.41
C LEU A 134 22.83 27.84 11.26
N ASP A 135 21.89 27.98 10.32
CA ASP A 135 21.05 29.17 10.24
C ASP A 135 20.24 29.40 11.51
N PHE A 136 20.14 30.67 11.94
CA PHE A 136 19.23 31.05 13.01
C PHE A 136 17.84 31.31 12.44
N VAL A 137 16.95 30.34 12.62
CA VAL A 137 15.52 30.47 12.33
C VAL A 137 14.84 31.24 13.47
N ASP A 138 14.35 32.45 13.21
CA ASP A 138 13.64 33.25 14.22
C ASP A 138 12.19 32.78 14.34
N GLY A 139 11.87 32.01 15.39
CA GLY A 139 10.56 31.38 15.51
C GLY A 139 10.37 30.55 16.78
N ASP A 140 9.17 30.00 16.92
CA ASP A 140 8.76 29.13 18.04
C ASP A 140 8.61 27.67 17.56
N PRO A 141 9.05 26.66 18.34
CA PRO A 141 8.80 25.26 18.01
C PRO A 141 7.30 24.94 17.93
N LEU A 142 6.88 24.11 16.96
CA LEU A 142 5.50 23.70 16.75
C LEU A 142 4.86 23.11 18.02
N ALA A 143 5.64 22.40 18.84
CA ALA A 143 5.24 21.90 20.16
C ALA A 143 4.65 22.98 21.08
N ARG A 144 5.08 24.26 20.97
CA ARG A 144 4.50 25.37 21.74
C ARG A 144 3.09 25.74 21.27
N TYR A 145 2.82 25.68 19.97
CA TYR A 145 1.47 25.88 19.42
C TYR A 145 0.54 24.72 19.80
N LEU A 146 1.02 23.47 19.65
CA LEU A 146 0.25 22.27 19.99
C LEU A 146 -0.10 22.18 21.49
N SER A 147 0.80 22.62 22.36
CA SER A 147 0.54 22.72 23.82
C SER A 147 -0.24 23.98 24.23
N GLY A 148 -0.45 24.94 23.31
CA GLY A 148 -1.11 26.21 23.60
C GLY A 148 -0.25 27.24 24.35
N ALA A 149 1.04 26.99 24.51
CA ALA A 149 2.02 27.95 25.05
C ALA A 149 2.36 29.09 24.08
N VAL A 150 1.86 29.01 22.84
CA VAL A 150 1.74 30.07 21.82
C VAL A 150 0.32 29.92 21.23
N PRO A 151 -0.41 31.02 20.94
CA PRO A 151 -1.71 30.94 20.25
C PRO A 151 -1.55 30.35 18.84
N LEU A 152 -2.63 29.76 18.32
CA LEU A 152 -2.68 29.20 16.97
C LEU A 152 -3.98 29.62 16.30
N SER A 153 -3.89 30.51 15.31
CA SER A 153 -5.01 30.92 14.46
C SER A 153 -5.32 29.87 13.37
N ALA A 154 -6.47 30.01 12.71
CA ALA A 154 -6.80 29.19 11.56
C ALA A 154 -5.82 29.37 10.38
N ALA A 155 -5.29 30.58 10.20
CA ALA A 155 -4.30 30.91 9.16
C ALA A 155 -2.97 30.18 9.41
N GLU A 156 -2.45 30.29 10.64
CA GLU A 156 -1.23 29.58 11.04
C GLU A 156 -1.42 28.06 10.94
N ALA A 157 -2.53 27.52 11.44
CA ALA A 157 -2.80 26.07 11.38
C ALA A 157 -2.93 25.54 9.95
N ALA A 158 -3.60 26.27 9.06
CA ALA A 158 -3.75 25.88 7.65
C ALA A 158 -2.44 26.02 6.88
N GLN A 159 -1.66 27.09 7.11
CA GLN A 159 -0.35 27.26 6.49
C GLN A 159 0.66 26.23 7.00
N ILE A 160 0.73 25.97 8.32
CA ILE A 160 1.61 24.93 8.89
C ILE A 160 1.21 23.55 8.35
N SER A 161 -0.08 23.24 8.26
CA SER A 161 -0.53 21.96 7.67
C SER A 161 -0.13 21.83 6.20
N SER A 162 -0.21 22.91 5.42
CA SER A 162 0.23 22.93 4.03
C SER A 162 1.76 22.82 3.91
N ASP A 163 2.50 23.53 4.77
CA ASP A 163 3.95 23.46 4.87
C ASP A 163 4.43 22.07 5.30
N LEU A 164 3.70 21.36 6.17
CA LEU A 164 4.01 19.97 6.54
C LEU A 164 3.88 19.02 5.35
N PHE A 165 2.87 19.19 4.49
CA PHE A 165 2.77 18.42 3.25
C PHE A 165 3.85 18.82 2.22
N ARG A 166 4.21 20.11 2.10
CA ARG A 166 5.34 20.55 1.26
C ARG A 166 6.69 20.10 1.79
N MET A 167 6.89 20.08 3.10
CA MET A 167 8.08 19.58 3.79
C MET A 167 8.24 18.07 3.57
N LYS A 168 7.15 17.29 3.69
CA LYS A 168 7.12 15.88 3.28
C LYS A 168 7.50 15.72 1.80
N GLU A 169 6.94 16.54 0.92
CA GLU A 169 7.24 16.51 -0.52
C GLU A 169 8.69 16.95 -0.83
N GLU A 170 9.27 17.88 -0.05
CA GLU A 170 10.68 18.26 -0.12
C GLU A 170 11.60 17.15 0.38
N PHE A 171 11.23 16.44 1.45
CA PHE A 171 11.94 15.26 1.91
C PHE A 171 11.82 14.11 0.89
N GLU A 172 10.65 13.87 0.30
CA GLU A 172 10.46 12.88 -0.77
C GLU A 172 11.23 13.24 -2.05
N ARG A 173 11.28 14.53 -2.46
CA ARG A 173 12.13 15.00 -3.58
C ARG A 173 13.63 14.94 -3.27
N ARG A 174 14.02 15.15 -2.01
CA ARG A 174 15.40 14.98 -1.52
C ARG A 174 15.69 13.56 -1.07
N LEU A 175 14.74 12.66 -1.33
CA LEU A 175 14.92 11.22 -1.24
C LEU A 175 15.22 10.71 0.19
N VAL A 176 14.65 11.41 1.19
CA VAL A 176 14.90 11.25 2.62
C VAL A 176 13.63 11.24 3.46
N ASN A 177 13.75 10.83 4.73
CA ASN A 177 12.73 10.97 5.76
C ASN A 177 13.38 11.57 7.02
N HIS A 178 12.67 12.44 7.73
CA HIS A 178 13.16 13.13 8.93
C HIS A 178 13.28 12.17 10.12
N ASN A 179 12.42 11.15 10.21
CA ASN A 179 12.47 10.04 11.18
C ASN A 179 12.33 10.38 12.67
N ASP A 180 12.18 11.65 12.95
CA ASP A 180 12.00 12.23 14.27
C ASP A 180 11.26 13.55 14.10
N LEU A 181 10.28 13.57 13.18
CA LEU A 181 9.45 14.72 12.83
C LEU A 181 8.43 15.02 13.94
N HIS A 182 8.83 14.90 15.21
CA HIS A 182 8.01 15.29 16.35
C HIS A 182 7.96 16.82 16.46
N ALA A 183 6.94 17.37 17.13
CA ALA A 183 6.64 18.80 17.07
C ALA A 183 7.73 19.73 17.66
N SER A 184 8.73 19.22 18.38
CA SER A 184 9.88 20.02 18.84
C SER A 184 10.97 20.20 17.77
N ASN A 185 10.98 19.38 16.71
CA ASN A 185 11.94 19.44 15.60
C ASN A 185 11.43 20.25 14.40
N ILE A 186 10.35 21.01 14.59
CA ILE A 186 9.79 21.93 13.59
C ILE A 186 9.71 23.30 14.25
N ILE A 187 10.37 24.31 13.69
CA ILE A 187 10.19 25.72 14.07
C ILE A 187 9.18 26.36 13.11
N VAL A 188 8.25 27.13 13.67
CA VAL A 188 7.42 28.08 12.90
C VAL A 188 8.20 29.39 12.84
N GLU A 189 8.95 29.57 11.75
CA GLU A 189 9.73 30.76 11.44
C GLU A 189 8.83 31.97 11.22
N ARG A 190 9.29 33.16 11.60
CA ARG A 190 8.62 34.45 11.37
C ARG A 190 9.37 35.22 10.27
N LEU A 191 8.75 35.33 9.11
CA LEU A 191 9.34 35.96 7.92
C LEU A 191 9.21 37.50 7.99
N PRO A 192 10.32 38.27 7.84
CA PRO A 192 10.26 39.72 7.81
C PRO A 192 9.53 40.21 6.54
N PRO A 193 9.01 41.46 6.51
CA PRO A 193 8.19 41.95 5.40
C PRO A 193 8.78 41.82 3.99
N SER A 194 10.12 41.83 3.86
CA SER A 194 10.84 41.67 2.59
C SER A 194 10.94 40.23 2.07
N HIS A 195 10.63 39.23 2.90
CA HIS A 195 10.75 37.80 2.57
C HIS A 195 9.41 37.05 2.72
N ARG A 196 8.29 37.78 2.73
CA ARG A 196 6.94 37.19 2.82
C ARG A 196 6.59 36.38 1.57
N ARG A 197 5.94 35.23 1.77
CA ARG A 197 5.55 34.30 0.70
C ARG A 197 4.27 34.78 0.01
N ALA A 198 4.31 35.02 -1.31
CA ALA A 198 3.17 35.56 -2.05
C ALA A 198 1.97 34.60 -2.12
N ASP A 199 2.23 33.32 -2.40
CA ASP A 199 1.20 32.28 -2.61
C ASP A 199 0.82 31.53 -1.31
N ALA A 200 1.03 32.16 -0.15
CA ALA A 200 0.81 31.58 1.17
C ALA A 200 -0.50 32.06 1.82
N ILE A 201 -1.15 31.16 2.55
CA ILE A 201 -2.27 31.42 3.47
C ILE A 201 -1.86 32.42 4.55
N GLU A 202 -0.68 32.22 5.14
CA GLU A 202 -0.05 33.15 6.09
C GLU A 202 1.36 33.53 5.57
N PRO A 203 1.48 34.64 4.83
CA PRO A 203 2.74 35.09 4.22
C PRO A 203 3.90 35.35 5.18
N SER A 204 3.61 35.58 6.47
CA SER A 204 4.61 35.95 7.48
C SER A 204 5.12 34.79 8.34
N ILE A 205 4.70 33.53 8.09
CA ILE A 205 5.29 32.35 8.72
C ILE A 205 5.83 31.34 7.73
N ARG A 206 6.64 30.39 8.21
CA ARG A 206 7.04 29.16 7.49
C ARG A 206 7.37 28.03 8.47
N ALA A 207 6.83 26.83 8.27
CA ALA A 207 7.28 25.66 9.02
C ALA A 207 8.63 25.18 8.46
N MET A 208 9.63 25.07 9.33
CA MET A 208 11.02 24.72 9.04
C MET A 208 11.46 23.53 9.90
N ALA A 209 11.94 22.46 9.27
CA ALA A 209 12.56 21.33 9.96
C ALA A 209 13.92 21.72 10.55
N ILE A 210 14.18 21.27 11.78
CA ILE A 210 15.42 21.48 12.53
C ILE A 210 15.89 20.16 13.18
N ASP A 211 17.15 20.15 13.64
CA ASP A 211 17.85 18.96 14.17
C ASP A 211 17.73 17.72 13.28
N LEU A 212 18.23 17.85 12.05
CA LEU A 212 18.33 16.77 11.07
C LEU A 212 19.33 15.66 11.48
N GLY A 213 19.77 15.58 12.74
CA GLY A 213 20.62 14.49 13.24
C GLY A 213 19.97 13.11 13.22
N SER A 214 18.65 13.04 13.03
CA SER A 214 17.90 11.80 12.73
C SER A 214 17.65 11.58 11.23
N ILE A 215 18.01 12.53 10.34
CA ILE A 215 17.76 12.38 8.91
C ILE A 215 18.56 11.21 8.33
N ALA A 216 17.82 10.37 7.64
CA ALA A 216 18.34 9.27 6.85
C ALA A 216 17.51 9.26 5.57
N PRO A 217 17.89 8.47 4.57
CA PRO A 217 16.94 8.12 3.54
C PRO A 217 15.64 7.56 4.19
N ASP A 218 15.72 6.70 5.21
CA ASP A 218 14.67 5.69 5.51
C ASP A 218 13.72 6.00 6.65
N ARG A 219 12.42 5.89 6.37
CA ARG A 219 11.33 6.00 7.33
C ARG A 219 11.34 4.89 8.38
N ARG A 220 11.62 5.26 9.63
CA ARG A 220 11.56 4.42 10.84
C ARG A 220 10.14 4.14 11.32
N SER A 221 9.18 3.92 10.44
CA SER A 221 7.80 3.75 10.86
C SER A 221 7.51 2.32 11.32
N GLY A 222 7.01 2.19 12.54
CA GLY A 222 6.55 0.99 13.25
C GLY A 222 7.40 0.58 14.43
N SER A 223 7.12 -0.61 14.96
CA SER A 223 7.68 -1.10 16.22
C SER A 223 7.36 -0.19 17.42
N GLY A 224 6.32 0.64 17.31
CA GLY A 224 5.99 1.72 18.25
C GLY A 224 6.52 3.12 17.86
N TYR A 225 7.28 3.24 16.76
CA TYR A 225 7.71 4.52 16.18
C TYR A 225 6.78 4.97 15.06
N LEU A 226 6.53 6.27 14.96
CA LEU A 226 5.62 6.83 13.95
C LEU A 226 6.40 7.31 12.73
N GLY A 227 5.87 7.05 11.54
CA GLY A 227 6.41 7.60 10.30
C GLY A 227 6.06 9.06 10.09
N ASP A 228 6.81 9.76 9.26
CA ASP A 228 6.61 11.19 9.00
C ASP A 228 5.17 11.54 8.60
N LEU A 229 4.46 10.73 7.80
CA LEU A 229 3.04 10.97 7.51
C LEU A 229 2.10 10.72 8.71
N HIS A 230 2.40 9.74 9.57
CA HIS A 230 1.66 9.52 10.82
C HIS A 230 1.95 10.63 11.86
N TRP A 231 3.17 11.17 11.88
CA TRP A 231 3.52 12.38 12.63
C TRP A 231 2.75 13.60 12.11
N ILE A 232 2.74 13.82 10.80
CA ILE A 232 1.94 14.89 10.16
C ILE A 232 0.45 14.72 10.49
N GLY A 233 -0.09 13.50 10.40
CA GLY A 233 -1.46 13.20 10.81
C GLY A 233 -1.74 13.53 12.28
N ARG A 234 -0.80 13.21 13.19
CA ARG A 234 -0.88 13.58 14.62
C ARG A 234 -0.75 15.09 14.87
N HIS A 235 0.12 15.79 14.15
CA HIS A 235 0.25 17.26 14.26
C HIS A 235 -0.99 17.97 13.73
N ILE A 236 -1.51 17.53 12.58
CA ILE A 236 -2.78 17.99 12.01
C ILE A 236 -3.94 17.71 12.97
N HIS A 237 -3.99 16.52 13.60
CA HIS A 237 -4.99 16.21 14.63
C HIS A 237 -4.86 17.10 15.87
N ALA A 238 -3.64 17.40 16.33
CA ALA A 238 -3.38 18.27 17.46
C ALA A 238 -3.72 19.74 17.16
N MET A 239 -3.35 20.25 15.98
CA MET A 239 -3.74 21.59 15.51
C MET A 239 -5.26 21.70 15.37
N ALA A 240 -5.91 20.71 14.74
CA ALA A 240 -7.37 20.62 14.66
C ALA A 240 -8.00 20.66 16.05
N SER A 241 -7.50 19.86 16.99
CA SER A 241 -7.98 19.83 18.37
C SER A 241 -7.76 21.16 19.09
N ARG A 242 -6.65 21.87 18.82
CA ARG A 242 -6.37 23.19 19.40
C ARG A 242 -7.31 24.28 18.89
N LEU A 243 -7.66 24.27 17.59
CA LEU A 243 -8.69 25.14 17.01
C LEU A 243 -10.09 24.81 17.56
N LEU A 244 -10.38 23.52 17.77
CA LEU A 244 -11.67 22.99 18.24
C LEU A 244 -11.79 22.87 19.77
N VAL A 245 -10.88 23.49 20.55
CA VAL A 245 -10.92 23.53 22.03
C VAL A 245 -11.67 24.77 22.56
N PRO A 246 -11.42 26.01 22.10
CA PRO A 246 -12.17 27.19 22.54
C PRO A 246 -13.53 27.31 21.82
N ILE A 247 -14.36 26.27 21.90
CA ILE A 247 -15.58 26.06 21.09
C ILE A 247 -16.52 27.27 21.09
N ASP A 248 -16.69 27.92 22.24
CA ASP A 248 -17.68 28.98 22.46
C ASP A 248 -17.14 30.38 22.10
N SER A 249 -15.86 30.50 21.75
CA SER A 249 -15.20 31.76 21.37
C SER A 249 -14.39 31.71 20.06
N ALA A 250 -14.22 30.52 19.47
CA ALA A 250 -13.60 30.33 18.15
C ALA A 250 -14.41 31.01 17.03
N GLY A 251 -13.71 31.59 16.06
CA GLY A 251 -14.29 32.13 14.83
C GLY A 251 -14.77 31.02 13.90
N ASP A 252 -15.51 31.40 12.86
CA ASP A 252 -16.04 30.41 11.90
C ASP A 252 -14.91 29.70 11.12
N LEU A 253 -13.86 30.45 10.78
CA LEU A 253 -12.68 29.95 10.07
C LEU A 253 -11.90 28.91 10.88
N GLU A 254 -11.70 29.15 12.19
CA GLU A 254 -11.08 28.20 13.13
C GLU A 254 -11.85 26.88 13.17
N ASN A 255 -13.18 26.93 13.22
CA ASN A 255 -14.01 25.74 13.25
C ASN A 255 -13.99 24.99 11.90
N ARG A 256 -14.11 25.69 10.75
CA ARG A 256 -14.02 25.07 9.41
C ARG A 256 -12.65 24.40 9.18
N ILE A 257 -11.55 25.11 9.44
CA ILE A 257 -10.19 24.58 9.31
C ILE A 257 -9.96 23.45 10.31
N GLY A 258 -10.38 23.60 11.56
CA GLY A 258 -10.31 22.54 12.57
C GLY A 258 -11.00 21.25 12.10
N LEU A 259 -12.22 21.33 11.58
CA LEU A 259 -12.97 20.17 11.06
C LEU A 259 -12.34 19.58 9.79
N LYS A 260 -11.79 20.41 8.90
CA LYS A 260 -11.09 19.94 7.68
C LYS A 260 -9.80 19.20 8.03
N LEU A 261 -8.98 19.78 8.92
CA LEU A 261 -7.77 19.14 9.43
C LEU A 261 -8.11 17.87 10.22
N HIS A 262 -9.16 17.86 11.04
CA HIS A 262 -9.61 16.64 11.73
C HIS A 262 -10.05 15.54 10.74
N GLY A 263 -10.75 15.91 9.66
CA GLY A 263 -11.13 14.98 8.60
C GLY A 263 -9.93 14.41 7.82
N ILE A 264 -8.92 15.24 7.56
CA ILE A 264 -7.63 14.80 6.98
C ILE A 264 -6.93 13.83 7.94
N ALA A 265 -6.83 14.17 9.23
CA ALA A 265 -6.23 13.28 10.24
C ALA A 265 -6.98 11.95 10.41
N GLN A 266 -8.32 11.94 10.33
CA GLN A 266 -9.12 10.71 10.28
C GLN A 266 -8.76 9.86 9.05
N GLY A 267 -8.75 10.48 7.86
CA GLY A 267 -8.38 9.80 6.61
C GLY A 267 -6.93 9.33 6.55
N LEU A 268 -6.02 9.97 7.30
CA LEU A 268 -4.62 9.54 7.50
C LEU A 268 -4.46 8.46 8.58
N ALA A 269 -5.49 8.15 9.37
CA ALA A 269 -5.46 7.12 10.41
C ALA A 269 -6.25 5.85 10.05
N SER A 270 -7.25 5.94 9.17
CA SER A 270 -7.98 4.79 8.62
C SER A 270 -7.21 3.98 7.55
N ILE A 271 -5.98 4.43 7.27
CA ILE A 271 -5.08 3.92 6.25
C ILE A 271 -4.83 2.42 6.42
N THR A 272 -5.37 1.63 5.50
CA THR A 272 -5.27 0.17 5.45
C THR A 272 -4.59 -0.28 4.16
N GLU A 273 -3.96 -1.47 4.17
CA GLU A 273 -3.05 -2.04 3.15
C GLU A 273 -3.54 -2.12 1.69
N ASN A 274 -4.72 -1.60 1.35
CA ASN A 274 -5.25 -1.56 -0.01
C ASN A 274 -5.94 -0.22 -0.34
N GLN A 275 -5.51 0.88 0.30
CA GLN A 275 -5.88 2.26 -0.04
C GLN A 275 -4.68 2.98 -0.70
N ARG A 276 -4.84 4.23 -1.18
CA ARG A 276 -3.79 4.97 -1.93
C ARG A 276 -3.58 6.39 -1.40
N THR A 277 -2.33 6.87 -1.30
CA THR A 277 -2.02 8.09 -0.54
C THR A 277 -2.68 9.29 -1.20
N PRO A 278 -3.41 10.13 -0.44
CA PRO A 278 -3.87 11.41 -0.98
C PRO A 278 -2.65 12.25 -1.38
N SER A 279 -2.67 12.81 -2.59
CA SER A 279 -1.56 13.64 -3.07
C SER A 279 -1.33 14.82 -2.13
N ALA A 280 -0.06 15.22 -1.94
CA ALA A 280 0.27 16.43 -1.21
C ALA A 280 -0.46 17.65 -1.81
N ASP A 281 -0.48 17.77 -3.14
CA ASP A 281 -1.23 18.82 -3.84
C ASP A 281 -2.74 18.74 -3.61
N ASP A 282 -3.33 17.55 -3.44
CA ASP A 282 -4.77 17.41 -3.20
C ASP A 282 -5.14 17.76 -1.74
N MET A 283 -4.27 17.43 -0.78
CA MET A 283 -4.43 17.84 0.62
C MET A 283 -4.19 19.33 0.80
N ILE A 284 -3.11 19.88 0.22
CA ILE A 284 -2.78 21.32 0.26
C ILE A 284 -3.90 22.12 -0.41
N ARG A 285 -4.33 21.74 -1.63
CA ARG A 285 -5.48 22.35 -2.31
C ARG A 285 -6.74 22.24 -1.45
N GLY A 286 -7.00 21.07 -0.85
CA GLY A 286 -8.12 20.87 0.05
C GLY A 286 -8.10 21.79 1.29
N ILE A 287 -6.93 22.16 1.79
CA ILE A 287 -6.76 23.11 2.90
C ILE A 287 -6.88 24.56 2.42
N GLN A 288 -6.20 24.91 1.32
CA GLN A 288 -6.24 26.25 0.70
C GLN A 288 -7.66 26.63 0.25
N GLU A 289 -8.40 25.72 -0.39
CA GLU A 289 -9.78 25.95 -0.76
C GLU A 289 -10.68 26.15 0.47
N GLU A 290 -10.48 25.40 1.56
CA GLU A 290 -11.27 25.59 2.78
C GLU A 290 -10.95 26.92 3.48
N TYR A 291 -9.69 27.37 3.40
CA TYR A 291 -9.23 28.63 3.98
C TYR A 291 -9.68 29.85 3.18
N HIS A 292 -9.30 29.94 1.90
CA HIS A 292 -9.48 31.15 1.08
C HIS A 292 -10.93 31.43 0.68
N ARG A 293 -11.86 30.49 0.89
CA ARG A 293 -13.31 30.73 0.82
C ARG A 293 -13.84 31.63 1.95
N THR A 294 -12.98 32.34 2.70
CA THR A 294 -13.35 33.18 3.85
C THR A 294 -14.37 34.27 3.55
N ALA A 295 -14.47 34.70 2.29
CA ALA A 295 -15.45 35.70 1.85
C ALA A 295 -16.86 35.12 1.60
N GLU A 296 -17.00 33.79 1.52
CA GLU A 296 -18.25 33.13 1.12
C GLU A 296 -18.68 32.00 2.10
N PRO A 297 -19.99 31.71 2.20
CA PRO A 297 -20.47 30.49 2.83
C PRO A 297 -19.88 29.24 2.14
N TRP A 298 -19.86 28.10 2.82
CA TRP A 298 -19.35 26.85 2.23
C TRP A 298 -20.29 26.33 1.13
N ARG A 299 -20.05 26.73 -0.12
CA ARG A 299 -20.89 26.42 -1.29
C ARG A 299 -20.11 25.75 -2.45
N PRO A 300 -19.35 24.67 -2.22
CA PRO A 300 -18.45 24.08 -3.22
C PRO A 300 -19.14 23.56 -4.49
N TRP A 301 -20.45 23.28 -4.44
CA TRP A 301 -21.29 22.91 -5.58
C TRP A 301 -21.39 23.99 -6.66
N ARG A 302 -21.06 25.25 -6.35
CA ARG A 302 -20.99 26.34 -7.32
C ARG A 302 -19.79 26.24 -8.29
N ASN A 303 -18.80 25.39 -8.00
CA ASN A 303 -17.59 25.24 -8.81
C ASN A 303 -17.76 24.17 -9.89
N GLN A 304 -17.41 24.49 -11.14
CA GLN A 304 -17.34 23.51 -12.23
C GLN A 304 -16.03 22.70 -12.14
N ARG A 305 -16.08 21.40 -12.46
CA ARG A 305 -14.91 20.51 -12.43
C ARG A 305 -14.24 20.35 -13.78
N VAL A 306 -12.91 20.33 -13.73
CA VAL A 306 -12.04 19.74 -14.74
C VAL A 306 -11.25 18.62 -14.08
N LEU A 307 -11.23 17.43 -14.68
CA LEU A 307 -10.35 16.33 -14.27
C LEU A 307 -8.92 16.62 -14.76
N LYS A 308 -7.91 16.41 -13.91
CA LYS A 308 -6.48 16.50 -14.24
C LYS A 308 -5.93 15.25 -14.93
N THR A 309 -6.58 14.09 -14.76
CA THR A 309 -6.23 12.82 -15.42
C THR A 309 -7.48 12.01 -15.76
N PHE A 310 -7.41 11.12 -16.76
CA PHE A 310 -8.58 10.33 -17.16
C PHE A 310 -9.08 9.39 -16.04
N ALA A 311 -8.20 8.92 -15.15
CA ALA A 311 -8.52 8.09 -13.99
C ALA A 311 -8.65 8.87 -12.65
N GLU A 312 -8.76 10.21 -12.66
CA GLU A 312 -8.97 10.98 -11.42
C GLU A 312 -10.25 10.55 -10.68
N SER A 313 -10.18 10.42 -9.35
CA SER A 313 -11.25 9.85 -8.51
C SER A 313 -11.73 8.47 -9.02
N TYR A 314 -10.81 7.57 -9.38
CA TYR A 314 -11.13 6.16 -9.65
C TYR A 314 -11.79 5.47 -8.45
N ASN A 315 -11.41 5.87 -7.23
CA ASN A 315 -12.19 5.63 -6.02
C ASN A 315 -13.24 6.76 -5.88
N ALA A 316 -14.52 6.39 -5.84
CA ALA A 316 -15.61 7.34 -5.67
C ALA A 316 -15.69 7.96 -4.25
N GLN A 317 -14.97 7.43 -3.26
CA GLN A 317 -14.87 8.07 -1.94
C GLN A 317 -14.13 9.41 -1.96
N THR A 318 -13.39 9.73 -3.03
CA THR A 318 -12.77 11.05 -3.29
C THR A 318 -13.42 11.78 -4.47
N LEU A 319 -14.71 11.51 -4.71
CA LEU A 319 -15.51 12.11 -5.78
C LEU A 319 -16.66 12.94 -5.18
N ASP A 320 -16.58 14.27 -5.22
CA ASP A 320 -17.66 15.08 -4.66
C ASP A 320 -19.00 14.86 -5.39
N ALA A 321 -20.08 14.76 -4.60
CA ALA A 321 -21.37 14.30 -5.09
C ALA A 321 -21.98 15.17 -6.20
N TRP A 322 -21.75 16.48 -6.19
CA TRP A 322 -22.26 17.39 -7.22
C TRP A 322 -21.65 17.16 -8.63
N TYR A 323 -20.56 16.38 -8.73
CA TYR A 323 -19.98 15.95 -10.01
C TYR A 323 -20.49 14.57 -10.48
N VAL A 324 -21.14 13.79 -9.61
CA VAL A 324 -21.65 12.46 -9.93
C VAL A 324 -22.68 12.47 -11.08
N PRO A 325 -23.65 13.41 -11.18
CA PRO A 325 -24.61 13.44 -12.28
C PRO A 325 -23.97 13.52 -13.69
N GLN A 326 -22.78 14.10 -13.80
CA GLN A 326 -22.07 14.25 -15.08
C GLN A 326 -21.17 13.04 -15.42
N LEU A 327 -20.97 12.14 -14.45
CA LEU A 327 -20.07 10.99 -14.54
C LEU A 327 -20.80 9.64 -14.46
N LEU A 328 -21.96 9.58 -13.80
CA LEU A 328 -22.73 8.36 -13.62
C LEU A 328 -23.48 8.00 -14.91
N VAL A 329 -23.29 6.77 -15.37
CA VAL A 329 -24.10 6.19 -16.44
C VAL A 329 -25.09 5.22 -15.81
N ASP A 330 -26.33 5.68 -15.65
CA ASP A 330 -27.49 4.87 -15.26
C ASP A 330 -28.45 4.78 -16.44
N PRO A 331 -28.43 3.68 -17.22
CA PRO A 331 -29.25 3.57 -18.42
C PRO A 331 -30.74 3.59 -18.08
N GLU A 332 -31.46 4.55 -18.66
CA GLU A 332 -32.90 4.81 -18.43
C GLU A 332 -33.22 5.32 -17.00
N GLY A 333 -32.22 5.66 -16.17
CA GLY A 333 -32.42 6.09 -14.77
C GLY A 333 -32.91 4.97 -13.84
N ALA A 334 -32.80 3.71 -14.28
CA ALA A 334 -33.43 2.56 -13.66
C ALA A 334 -32.76 2.16 -12.33
N TRP A 335 -31.45 2.39 -12.17
CA TRP A 335 -30.74 2.05 -10.94
C TRP A 335 -31.00 3.08 -9.85
N LEU A 336 -30.95 4.38 -10.17
CA LEU A 336 -31.27 5.47 -9.25
C LEU A 336 -32.70 5.29 -8.70
N ALA A 337 -33.69 5.09 -9.59
CA ALA A 337 -35.09 4.91 -9.22
C ALA A 337 -35.34 3.66 -8.33
N ARG A 338 -34.54 2.60 -8.50
CA ARG A 338 -34.64 1.39 -7.66
C ARG A 338 -33.98 1.58 -6.28
N VAL A 339 -32.91 2.35 -6.18
CA VAL A 339 -32.17 2.56 -4.92
C VAL A 339 -32.82 3.67 -4.07
N SER A 340 -33.42 4.69 -4.69
CA SER A 340 -34.19 5.75 -4.02
C SER A 340 -35.53 5.28 -3.43
N ALA A 341 -36.10 4.19 -3.94
CA ALA A 341 -37.39 3.65 -3.51
C ALA A 341 -37.52 3.53 -1.96
N PRO A 342 -38.68 3.79 -1.34
CA PRO A 342 -38.79 3.88 0.11
C PRO A 342 -38.34 2.63 0.89
N GLY A 343 -37.81 2.84 2.11
CA GLY A 343 -37.46 1.76 3.04
C GLY A 343 -35.98 1.33 3.03
N PRO A 344 -35.55 0.56 4.04
CA PRO A 344 -34.15 0.20 4.24
C PRO A 344 -33.62 -0.71 3.11
N LEU A 345 -32.43 -0.39 2.61
CA LEU A 345 -31.82 -1.07 1.45
C LEU A 345 -30.34 -1.38 1.72
N VAL A 346 -29.94 -2.61 1.41
CA VAL A 346 -28.52 -3.00 1.33
C VAL A 346 -28.12 -3.15 -0.14
N MET A 347 -27.27 -2.23 -0.61
CA MET A 347 -26.65 -2.25 -1.93
C MET A 347 -25.36 -3.08 -1.89
N THR A 348 -25.24 -4.03 -2.81
CA THR A 348 -24.07 -4.92 -2.91
C THR A 348 -23.57 -5.07 -4.35
N GLY A 349 -22.58 -5.95 -4.51
CA GLY A 349 -21.73 -6.07 -5.69
C GLY A 349 -20.26 -6.00 -5.28
N MET A 350 -19.38 -6.28 -6.25
CA MET A 350 -17.91 -6.29 -6.10
C MET A 350 -17.28 -4.90 -5.79
N ARG A 351 -15.95 -4.87 -5.69
CA ARG A 351 -15.16 -3.62 -5.75
C ARG A 351 -15.18 -3.06 -7.18
N GLY A 352 -15.25 -1.74 -7.34
CA GLY A 352 -15.16 -1.09 -8.66
C GLY A 352 -16.42 -1.15 -9.56
N CYS A 353 -17.53 -1.77 -9.13
CA CYS A 353 -18.81 -1.71 -9.87
C CYS A 353 -19.63 -0.42 -9.64
N GLY A 354 -19.08 0.57 -8.93
CA GLY A 354 -19.69 1.90 -8.77
C GLY A 354 -20.60 2.10 -7.55
N LYS A 355 -20.66 1.17 -6.57
CA LYS A 355 -21.57 1.27 -5.40
C LYS A 355 -21.59 2.64 -4.72
N THR A 356 -20.42 3.12 -4.27
CA THR A 356 -20.25 4.42 -3.61
C THR A 356 -20.66 5.60 -4.52
N MET A 357 -20.46 5.47 -5.83
CA MET A 357 -20.85 6.48 -6.81
C MET A 357 -22.37 6.54 -6.99
N LEU A 358 -23.04 5.39 -7.07
CA LEU A 358 -24.50 5.31 -7.09
C LEU A 358 -25.09 5.80 -5.75
N LEU A 359 -24.44 5.51 -4.62
CA LEU A 359 -24.83 6.03 -3.31
C LEU A 359 -24.70 7.57 -3.25
N HIS A 360 -23.58 8.15 -3.69
CA HIS A 360 -23.43 9.61 -3.81
C HIS A 360 -24.46 10.24 -4.78
N SER A 361 -24.95 9.52 -5.79
CA SER A 361 -25.95 10.06 -6.71
C SER A 361 -27.32 10.33 -6.05
N LEU A 362 -27.61 9.67 -4.91
CA LEU A 362 -28.76 9.96 -4.05
C LEU A 362 -28.50 11.12 -3.07
N GLN A 363 -27.25 11.55 -2.89
CA GLN A 363 -26.94 12.63 -1.95
C GLN A 363 -27.57 13.93 -2.44
N PHE A 364 -28.13 14.73 -1.52
CA PHE A 364 -28.84 15.96 -1.84
C PHE A 364 -28.06 16.88 -2.79
N HIS A 365 -26.74 17.03 -2.57
CA HIS A 365 -25.90 17.86 -3.43
C HIS A 365 -25.72 17.32 -4.87
N ALA A 366 -25.88 16.01 -5.11
CA ALA A 366 -25.93 15.47 -6.48
C ALA A 366 -27.27 15.80 -7.16
N ARG A 367 -28.38 15.78 -6.41
CA ARG A 367 -29.71 16.11 -6.94
C ARG A 367 -29.92 17.62 -7.15
N ALA A 368 -29.34 18.43 -6.28
CA ALA A 368 -29.41 19.88 -6.29
C ALA A 368 -28.38 20.57 -7.22
N ALA A 369 -27.32 19.86 -7.64
CA ALA A 369 -26.34 20.42 -8.57
C ALA A 369 -26.97 20.77 -9.93
N VAL A 370 -26.96 22.05 -10.27
CA VAL A 370 -27.45 22.57 -11.56
C VAL A 370 -26.55 22.04 -12.69
N GLN A 371 -27.14 21.30 -13.62
CA GLN A 371 -26.42 20.70 -14.74
C GLN A 371 -26.13 21.72 -15.86
N PRO A 372 -25.18 21.44 -16.77
CA PRO A 372 -25.03 22.22 -17.99
C PRO A 372 -26.37 22.28 -18.74
N HIS A 373 -26.84 23.48 -19.05
CA HIS A 373 -28.16 23.80 -19.64
C HIS A 373 -29.39 23.69 -18.71
N GLU A 374 -29.19 23.58 -17.40
CA GLU A 374 -30.26 23.60 -16.38
C GLU A 374 -30.38 24.99 -15.70
N SER A 375 -31.52 25.28 -15.07
CA SER A 375 -31.71 26.43 -14.16
C SER A 375 -32.01 25.99 -12.72
N ASP A 376 -31.82 26.89 -11.75
CA ASP A 376 -32.12 26.62 -10.33
C ASP A 376 -33.56 26.15 -10.11
N VAL A 377 -34.51 26.64 -10.92
CA VAL A 377 -35.93 26.26 -10.89
C VAL A 377 -36.16 24.82 -11.35
N ASP A 378 -35.35 24.33 -12.29
CA ASP A 378 -35.39 22.94 -12.75
C ASP A 378 -34.74 21.99 -11.73
N ALA A 379 -33.63 22.41 -11.11
CA ALA A 379 -33.02 21.68 -10.01
C ALA A 379 -33.95 21.57 -8.79
N LEU A 380 -34.65 22.65 -8.42
CA LEU A 380 -35.69 22.65 -7.38
C LEU A 380 -36.88 21.75 -7.74
N ARG A 381 -37.25 21.68 -9.02
CA ARG A 381 -38.30 20.76 -9.50
C ARG A 381 -37.85 19.31 -9.33
N ARG A 382 -36.62 18.97 -9.78
CA ARG A 382 -36.02 17.64 -9.63
C ARG A 382 -35.96 17.19 -8.18
N ILE A 383 -35.48 18.03 -7.26
CA ILE A 383 -35.44 17.74 -5.81
C ILE A 383 -36.83 17.39 -5.26
N ARG A 384 -37.88 18.09 -5.71
CA ARG A 384 -39.27 17.84 -5.29
C ARG A 384 -39.83 16.56 -5.90
N GLU A 385 -39.55 16.31 -7.17
CA GLU A 385 -39.98 15.10 -7.92
C GLU A 385 -39.24 13.84 -7.48
N ASP A 386 -38.01 13.95 -6.96
CA ASP A 386 -37.24 12.85 -6.37
C ASP A 386 -37.96 12.23 -5.16
N GLY A 387 -38.64 13.03 -4.33
CA GLY A 387 -39.38 12.57 -3.16
C GLY A 387 -38.51 12.14 -1.95
N TYR A 388 -37.21 12.44 -1.95
CA TYR A 388 -36.29 12.10 -0.85
C TYR A 388 -35.20 13.16 -0.61
N VAL A 389 -34.62 13.13 0.59
CA VAL A 389 -33.44 13.93 0.97
C VAL A 389 -32.32 12.99 1.40
N GLY A 390 -31.33 12.76 0.53
CA GLY A 390 -30.21 11.87 0.81
C GLY A 390 -29.03 12.55 1.49
N LEU A 391 -28.57 12.01 2.61
CA LEU A 391 -27.46 12.54 3.42
C LEU A 391 -26.36 11.48 3.51
N PHE A 392 -25.10 11.84 3.23
CA PHE A 392 -24.00 10.87 3.08
C PHE A 392 -23.00 10.88 4.24
N VAL A 393 -22.65 9.70 4.73
CA VAL A 393 -21.56 9.44 5.68
C VAL A 393 -20.78 8.19 5.23
N SER A 394 -19.46 8.16 5.43
CA SER A 394 -18.64 6.95 5.25
C SER A 394 -18.44 6.23 6.58
N ALA A 395 -18.50 4.88 6.58
CA ALA A 395 -18.24 4.05 7.75
C ALA A 395 -16.80 4.21 8.31
N GLN A 396 -15.85 4.74 7.52
CA GLN A 396 -14.49 5.05 7.99
C GLN A 396 -14.48 6.04 9.18
N ARG A 397 -15.50 6.91 9.30
CA ARG A 397 -15.67 7.84 10.45
C ARG A 397 -15.99 7.15 11.79
N LEU A 398 -16.18 5.82 11.78
CA LEU A 398 -16.41 5.00 12.97
C LEU A 398 -15.12 4.40 13.55
N ILE A 399 -14.03 4.48 12.80
CA ILE A 399 -12.69 4.04 13.22
C ILE A 399 -12.12 5.08 14.21
N PRO A 400 -11.59 4.68 15.38
CA PRO A 400 -10.86 5.59 16.26
C PRO A 400 -9.52 6.01 15.62
N VAL A 401 -9.19 7.30 15.66
CA VAL A 401 -7.96 7.88 15.08
C VAL A 401 -6.70 7.36 15.77
N ASP A 402 -6.81 6.96 17.04
CA ASP A 402 -5.75 6.31 17.80
C ASP A 402 -6.07 4.81 17.93
N PRO A 403 -5.26 3.90 17.35
CA PRO A 403 -5.47 2.46 17.46
C PRO A 403 -5.18 1.91 18.86
N THR A 404 -4.59 2.72 19.76
CA THR A 404 -4.33 2.36 21.17
C THR A 404 -5.41 2.84 22.13
N ALA A 405 -6.33 3.70 21.70
CA ALA A 405 -7.43 4.19 22.52
C ALA A 405 -8.48 3.11 22.81
N GLU A 406 -9.22 3.27 23.92
CA GLU A 406 -10.34 2.39 24.23
C GLU A 406 -11.38 2.36 23.09
N ARG A 407 -11.86 1.15 22.79
CA ARG A 407 -12.75 0.92 21.66
C ARG A 407 -14.15 1.49 21.96
N PRO A 408 -14.68 2.41 21.13
CA PRO A 408 -15.99 3.01 21.39
C PRO A 408 -17.13 1.98 21.36
N SER A 409 -18.14 2.20 22.20
CA SER A 409 -19.37 1.40 22.23
C SER A 409 -20.28 1.69 21.04
N THR A 410 -21.21 0.78 20.74
CA THR A 410 -22.17 0.95 19.64
C THR A 410 -23.01 2.23 19.80
N ASP A 411 -23.34 2.62 21.02
CA ASP A 411 -24.11 3.86 21.29
C ASP A 411 -23.29 5.13 21.04
N GLN A 412 -21.97 5.09 21.27
CA GLN A 412 -21.05 6.16 20.88
C GLN A 412 -20.90 6.22 19.35
N LEU A 413 -20.88 5.07 18.66
CA LEU A 413 -20.87 5.02 17.19
C LEU A 413 -22.17 5.56 16.59
N PHE A 414 -23.34 5.25 17.16
CA PHE A 414 -24.61 5.85 16.71
C PHE A 414 -24.69 7.35 17.01
N ALA A 415 -24.17 7.83 18.15
CA ALA A 415 -24.05 9.26 18.43
C ALA A 415 -23.20 9.97 17.37
N ARG A 416 -22.04 9.40 17.02
CA ARG A 416 -21.17 9.91 15.92
C ARG A 416 -21.89 9.94 14.58
N LEU A 417 -22.62 8.88 14.21
CA LEU A 417 -23.43 8.84 12.98
C LEU A 417 -24.52 9.91 12.98
N LEU A 418 -25.31 10.02 14.05
CA LEU A 418 -26.44 10.95 14.14
C LEU A 418 -26.00 12.41 13.96
N VAL A 419 -24.91 12.83 14.62
CA VAL A 419 -24.39 14.19 14.46
C VAL A 419 -23.72 14.38 13.09
N ALA A 420 -23.06 13.36 12.53
CA ALA A 420 -22.50 13.44 11.18
C ALA A 420 -23.60 13.64 10.11
N TYR A 421 -24.74 12.97 10.25
CA TYR A 421 -25.91 13.21 9.39
C TYR A 421 -26.56 14.57 9.65
N ALA A 422 -26.58 15.07 10.88
CA ALA A 422 -27.06 16.43 11.16
C ALA A 422 -26.20 17.52 10.50
N VAL A 423 -24.87 17.36 10.48
CA VAL A 423 -23.95 18.22 9.70
C VAL A 423 -24.19 18.10 8.19
N ALA A 424 -24.49 16.89 7.68
CA ALA A 424 -24.89 16.72 6.30
C ALA A 424 -26.24 17.40 5.99
N ALA A 425 -27.17 17.43 6.95
CA ALA A 425 -28.47 18.09 6.82
C ALA A 425 -28.35 19.62 6.79
N SER A 426 -27.55 20.24 7.66
CA SER A 426 -27.32 21.70 7.62
C SER A 426 -26.69 22.14 6.29
N ARG A 427 -25.82 21.30 5.72
CA ARG A 427 -25.24 21.49 4.38
C ARG A 427 -26.27 21.35 3.25
N ALA A 428 -27.21 20.40 3.38
CA ALA A 428 -28.34 20.31 2.45
C ALA A 428 -29.26 21.54 2.54
N MET A 429 -29.53 22.05 3.74
CA MET A 429 -30.31 23.28 3.96
C MET A 429 -29.62 24.50 3.33
N ALA A 430 -28.30 24.62 3.52
CA ALA A 430 -27.46 25.64 2.88
C ALA A 430 -27.50 25.59 1.34
N HIS A 431 -27.49 24.39 0.75
CA HIS A 431 -27.60 24.20 -0.71
C HIS A 431 -29.03 24.44 -1.21
N LEU A 432 -30.06 24.17 -0.42
CA LEU A 432 -31.44 24.52 -0.78
C LEU A 432 -31.67 26.04 -0.75
N ALA A 433 -31.14 26.73 0.27
CA ALA A 433 -31.20 28.19 0.38
C ALA A 433 -30.40 28.92 -0.71
N ASP A 434 -29.42 28.26 -1.32
CA ASP A 434 -28.70 28.72 -2.52
C ASP A 434 -29.60 28.74 -3.77
N LEU A 435 -30.49 27.76 -3.91
CA LEU A 435 -31.42 27.64 -5.05
C LEU A 435 -32.68 28.49 -4.87
N ASP A 436 -33.21 28.57 -3.65
CA ASP A 436 -34.27 29.51 -3.25
C ASP A 436 -34.10 29.92 -1.79
N GLY A 437 -33.73 31.18 -1.57
CA GLY A 437 -33.55 31.77 -0.23
C GLY A 437 -34.83 31.88 0.61
N LYS A 438 -36.00 31.47 0.09
CA LYS A 438 -37.27 31.35 0.82
C LYS A 438 -37.72 29.90 1.03
N ALA A 439 -36.93 28.91 0.60
CA ALA A 439 -37.30 27.50 0.69
C ALA A 439 -37.22 26.92 2.11
N LEU A 440 -36.52 27.56 3.05
CA LEU A 440 -36.41 27.09 4.43
C LEU A 440 -37.54 27.63 5.32
N ALA A 441 -37.99 26.80 6.27
CA ALA A 441 -38.90 27.22 7.34
C ALA A 441 -38.19 28.14 8.35
N PHE A 442 -38.94 29.05 8.98
CA PHE A 442 -38.39 30.05 9.91
C PHE A 442 -37.71 29.42 11.14
N ASP A 443 -38.27 28.34 11.67
CA ASP A 443 -37.80 27.60 12.85
C ASP A 443 -36.86 26.43 12.49
N ALA A 444 -36.52 26.25 11.20
CA ALA A 444 -35.79 25.08 10.68
C ALA A 444 -34.49 24.78 11.43
N CYS A 445 -33.71 25.82 11.75
CA CYS A 445 -32.40 25.65 12.38
C CYS A 445 -32.52 25.32 13.88
N ALA A 446 -33.42 25.99 14.60
CA ALA A 446 -33.73 25.67 16.00
C ALA A 446 -34.34 24.27 16.17
N GLY A 447 -35.26 23.88 15.28
CA GLY A 447 -35.86 22.54 15.26
C GLY A 447 -34.84 21.42 15.04
N MET A 448 -33.82 21.66 14.21
CA MET A 448 -32.70 20.74 14.01
C MET A 448 -31.87 20.57 15.29
N VAL A 449 -31.49 21.69 15.93
CA VAL A 449 -30.73 21.69 17.20
C VAL A 449 -31.48 20.92 18.28
N GLN A 450 -32.77 21.19 18.46
CA GLN A 450 -33.59 20.54 19.48
C GLN A 450 -33.70 19.02 19.27
N ALA A 451 -33.83 18.55 18.02
CA ALA A 451 -33.91 17.13 17.70
C ALA A 451 -32.57 16.39 17.94
N VAL A 452 -31.45 17.02 17.60
CA VAL A 452 -30.11 16.46 17.86
C VAL A 452 -29.80 16.44 19.36
N ALA A 453 -30.10 17.52 20.09
CA ALA A 453 -29.88 17.60 21.53
C ALA A 453 -30.70 16.54 22.30
N ASN A 454 -31.98 16.37 21.96
CA ASN A 454 -32.86 15.36 22.57
C ASN A 454 -32.47 13.91 22.23
N SER A 455 -31.64 13.70 21.21
CA SER A 455 -31.18 12.38 20.77
C SER A 455 -29.91 11.91 21.48
N LEU A 456 -29.30 12.73 22.33
CA LEU A 456 -27.97 12.49 22.93
C LEU A 456 -27.98 12.57 24.46
N LYS A 457 -27.09 11.79 25.09
CA LYS A 457 -26.87 11.76 26.54
C LYS A 457 -25.35 11.83 26.83
N PRO A 458 -24.87 12.78 27.66
CA PRO A 458 -25.60 13.93 28.21
C PRO A 458 -26.19 14.80 27.09
N ILE A 459 -27.25 15.55 27.40
CA ILE A 459 -27.85 16.50 26.44
C ILE A 459 -26.80 17.58 26.17
N PRO A 460 -26.35 17.78 24.92
CA PRO A 460 -25.37 18.80 24.61
C PRO A 460 -25.95 20.20 24.74
N GLU A 461 -25.20 21.10 25.35
CA GLU A 461 -25.43 22.52 25.16
C GLU A 461 -25.03 22.92 23.73
N ILE A 462 -25.97 23.57 23.06
CA ILE A 462 -25.91 24.07 21.68
C ILE A 462 -26.64 25.42 21.69
N GLY A 463 -26.05 26.46 21.10
CA GLY A 463 -26.71 27.76 20.96
C GLY A 463 -27.87 27.74 19.96
N ASP A 464 -28.67 28.79 19.93
CA ASP A 464 -29.78 28.97 18.99
C ASP A 464 -29.25 29.58 17.66
N PRO A 465 -29.25 28.85 16.53
CA PRO A 465 -28.66 29.30 15.27
C PRO A 465 -29.65 30.11 14.43
N ALA A 466 -29.34 31.39 14.20
CA ALA A 466 -30.15 32.30 13.38
C ALA A 466 -30.08 32.02 11.87
N ASN A 467 -29.15 31.17 11.41
CA ASN A 467 -29.01 30.76 10.01
C ASN A 467 -28.34 29.38 9.84
N THR A 468 -28.31 28.89 8.60
CA THR A 468 -27.71 27.61 8.19
C THR A 468 -26.21 27.48 8.51
N GLU A 469 -25.48 28.59 8.47
CA GLU A 469 -24.04 28.67 8.69
C GLU A 469 -23.72 28.48 10.18
N GLN A 470 -24.47 29.17 11.06
CA GLN A 470 -24.39 28.95 12.51
C GLN A 470 -24.82 27.53 12.89
N LEU A 471 -25.87 27.00 12.24
CA LEU A 471 -26.32 25.62 12.44
C LEU A 471 -25.22 24.61 12.07
N GLU A 472 -24.59 24.75 10.90
CA GLU A 472 -23.47 23.87 10.50
C GLU A 472 -22.31 23.98 11.47
N ARG A 473 -21.93 25.20 11.88
CA ARG A 473 -20.86 25.42 12.85
C ARG A 473 -21.14 24.75 14.19
N PHE A 474 -22.35 24.92 14.73
CA PHE A 474 -22.75 24.32 16.01
C PHE A 474 -22.79 22.79 15.95
N LEU A 475 -23.33 22.21 14.88
CA LEU A 475 -23.37 20.76 14.68
C LEU A 475 -21.99 20.17 14.36
N GLY A 476 -21.14 20.90 13.65
CA GLY A 476 -19.74 20.55 13.40
C GLY A 476 -18.93 20.51 14.69
N ASN A 477 -19.10 21.52 15.55
CA ASN A 477 -18.46 21.57 16.86
C ASN A 477 -18.98 20.46 17.79
N LEU A 478 -20.26 20.09 17.70
CA LEU A 478 -20.78 18.88 18.35
C LEU A 478 -20.16 17.60 17.77
N LEU A 479 -20.02 17.49 16.44
CA LEU A 479 -19.39 16.32 15.81
C LEU A 479 -17.95 16.14 16.30
N ALA A 480 -17.18 17.22 16.39
CA ALA A 480 -15.85 17.22 16.96
C ALA A 480 -15.85 16.70 18.42
N ARG A 481 -16.77 17.20 19.28
CA ARG A 481 -16.93 16.71 20.65
C ARG A 481 -17.22 15.20 20.70
N VAL A 482 -18.18 14.72 19.90
CA VAL A 482 -18.66 13.32 19.89
C VAL A 482 -17.68 12.35 19.20
N SER A 483 -16.82 12.83 18.30
CA SER A 483 -15.77 12.03 17.64
C SER A 483 -14.53 11.77 18.50
N ARG A 484 -14.33 12.46 19.64
CA ARG A 484 -13.19 12.23 20.54
C ARG A 484 -13.21 10.83 21.17
N SER A 485 -12.04 10.34 21.57
CA SER A 485 -11.87 9.08 22.33
C SER A 485 -12.44 9.17 23.74
N ASP A 486 -12.29 10.32 24.41
CA ASP A 486 -12.84 10.63 25.74
C ASP A 486 -14.30 11.14 25.69
N SER A 487 -15.02 10.94 24.58
CA SER A 487 -16.40 11.39 24.43
C SER A 487 -17.38 10.60 25.29
N GLU A 488 -17.90 11.23 26.34
CA GLU A 488 -19.01 10.70 27.15
C GLU A 488 -20.33 10.58 26.38
N TYR A 489 -20.51 11.32 25.28
CA TYR A 489 -21.75 11.35 24.50
C TYR A 489 -22.12 9.98 23.90
N ARG A 490 -23.34 9.57 24.19
CA ARG A 490 -24.01 8.35 23.69
C ARG A 490 -25.39 8.71 23.15
N LEU A 491 -25.98 7.82 22.38
CA LEU A 491 -27.38 7.93 21.98
C LEU A 491 -28.29 7.89 23.24
N ALA A 492 -29.27 8.79 23.34
CA ALA A 492 -30.16 8.87 24.51
C ALA A 492 -31.25 7.77 24.52
N THR A 493 -31.57 7.24 23.33
CA THR A 493 -32.58 6.21 23.07
C THR A 493 -32.06 5.24 22.02
N ASN A 494 -32.85 4.25 21.60
CA ASN A 494 -32.48 3.35 20.50
C ASN A 494 -32.41 4.08 19.15
N ALA A 495 -31.60 3.56 18.22
CA ALA A 495 -31.44 4.12 16.86
C ALA A 495 -32.77 4.32 16.12
N ASN A 496 -33.70 3.37 16.25
CA ASN A 496 -35.04 3.43 15.64
C ASN A 496 -35.99 4.48 16.24
N ALA A 497 -35.57 5.24 17.26
CA ALA A 497 -36.27 6.41 17.77
C ALA A 497 -35.48 7.70 17.50
N ALA A 498 -34.17 7.70 17.73
CA ALA A 498 -33.31 8.88 17.55
C ALA A 498 -33.19 9.34 16.08
N PHE A 499 -33.01 8.42 15.13
CA PHE A 499 -32.88 8.79 13.71
C PHE A 499 -34.17 9.35 13.11
N PRO A 500 -35.38 8.80 13.39
CA PRO A 500 -36.64 9.43 13.01
C PRO A 500 -36.86 10.84 13.58
N LEU A 501 -36.44 11.11 14.83
CA LEU A 501 -36.56 12.46 15.42
C LEU A 501 -35.77 13.51 14.64
N VAL A 502 -34.54 13.18 14.22
CA VAL A 502 -33.72 14.04 13.36
C VAL A 502 -34.30 14.13 11.95
N ALA A 503 -34.80 13.02 11.38
CA ALA A 503 -35.47 13.02 10.08
C ALA A 503 -36.70 13.92 10.03
N ASP A 504 -37.51 13.95 11.09
CA ASP A 504 -38.67 14.83 11.17
C ASP A 504 -38.30 16.30 11.37
N ALA A 505 -37.14 16.61 11.96
CA ALA A 505 -36.60 17.97 11.93
C ALA A 505 -36.13 18.37 10.52
N ILE A 506 -35.47 17.46 9.79
CA ILE A 506 -35.10 17.67 8.38
C ILE A 506 -36.36 17.93 7.52
N ARG A 507 -37.40 17.10 7.62
CA ARG A 507 -38.63 17.28 6.83
C ARG A 507 -39.37 18.59 7.13
N ARG A 508 -39.35 19.04 8.39
CA ARG A 508 -39.91 20.35 8.78
C ARG A 508 -39.04 21.54 8.36
N ALA A 509 -37.75 21.33 8.07
CA ALA A 509 -36.83 22.41 7.70
C ALA A 509 -37.16 23.10 6.36
N SER A 510 -37.97 22.47 5.49
CA SER A 510 -38.45 23.07 4.24
C SER A 510 -39.83 22.53 3.84
N PRO A 511 -40.76 23.37 3.35
CA PRO A 511 -41.98 22.91 2.68
C PRO A 511 -41.72 22.03 1.45
N ILE A 512 -40.53 22.10 0.83
CA ILE A 512 -40.14 21.23 -0.30
C ILE A 512 -39.84 19.80 0.19
N TRP A 513 -39.45 19.64 1.46
CA TRP A 513 -39.09 18.35 2.07
C TRP A 513 -40.18 17.75 2.95
N ALA A 514 -41.33 18.43 3.12
CA ALA A 514 -42.41 18.00 3.99
C ALA A 514 -42.90 16.57 3.68
N ASP A 515 -43.08 16.26 2.39
CA ASP A 515 -43.52 14.93 1.93
C ASP A 515 -42.35 13.99 1.56
N SER A 516 -41.09 14.44 1.71
CA SER A 516 -39.90 13.65 1.36
C SER A 516 -39.51 12.63 2.43
N GLN A 517 -38.96 11.48 2.01
CA GLN A 517 -38.30 10.55 2.92
C GLN A 517 -36.81 10.92 3.11
N VAL A 518 -36.31 10.94 4.34
CA VAL A 518 -34.88 11.16 4.61
C VAL A 518 -34.10 9.86 4.42
N LEU A 519 -33.13 9.87 3.52
CA LEU A 519 -32.27 8.71 3.26
C LEU A 519 -30.91 8.90 3.92
N PHE A 520 -30.65 8.11 4.96
CA PHE A 520 -29.35 8.05 5.62
C PHE A 520 -28.45 7.11 4.84
N LEU A 521 -27.56 7.69 4.02
CA LEU A 521 -26.66 6.97 3.12
C LEU A 521 -25.35 6.66 3.85
N LEU A 522 -25.01 5.38 4.02
CA LEU A 522 -23.80 4.93 4.73
C LEU A 522 -22.93 4.06 3.82
N ASP A 523 -21.71 4.53 3.52
CA ASP A 523 -20.80 3.86 2.58
C ASP A 523 -19.78 2.91 3.23
N ASP A 524 -19.51 1.81 2.53
CA ASP A 524 -18.45 0.81 2.75
C ASP A 524 -18.51 0.14 4.14
N VAL A 525 -19.70 -0.31 4.54
CA VAL A 525 -19.91 -1.14 5.74
C VAL A 525 -19.42 -2.56 5.45
N SER A 526 -18.11 -2.75 5.46
CA SER A 526 -17.40 -3.98 5.12
C SER A 526 -16.43 -4.43 6.23
N THR A 527 -16.08 -5.72 6.22
CA THR A 527 -15.21 -6.42 7.21
C THR A 527 -13.75 -5.91 7.26
N ARG A 528 -13.46 -4.83 6.53
CA ARG A 528 -12.15 -4.18 6.43
C ARG A 528 -11.92 -3.15 7.55
N TYR A 529 -12.98 -2.46 7.97
CA TYR A 529 -12.92 -1.36 8.95
C TYR A 529 -13.61 -1.68 10.28
N LEU A 530 -14.52 -2.65 10.24
CA LEU A 530 -15.31 -3.11 11.37
C LEU A 530 -15.21 -4.64 11.43
N ASP A 531 -15.07 -5.20 12.63
CA ASP A 531 -15.19 -6.65 12.79
C ASP A 531 -16.62 -7.14 12.49
N ALA A 532 -16.75 -8.43 12.18
CA ALA A 532 -18.04 -9.01 11.75
C ALA A 532 -19.14 -8.86 12.81
N GLN A 533 -18.81 -8.84 14.11
CA GLN A 533 -19.78 -8.65 15.19
C GLN A 533 -20.30 -7.21 15.20
N ARG A 534 -19.42 -6.21 15.06
CA ARG A 534 -19.82 -4.80 14.89
C ARG A 534 -20.68 -4.58 13.65
N ILE A 535 -20.38 -5.24 12.54
CA ILE A 535 -21.18 -5.15 11.32
C ILE A 535 -22.58 -5.72 11.55
N GLU A 536 -22.68 -6.89 12.20
CA GLU A 536 -23.97 -7.48 12.58
C GLU A 536 -24.75 -6.53 13.50
N ASP A 537 -24.14 -6.03 14.58
CA ASP A 537 -24.79 -5.14 15.55
C ASP A 537 -25.21 -3.79 14.96
N LEU A 538 -24.38 -3.19 14.09
CA LEU A 538 -24.67 -1.93 13.43
C LEU A 538 -25.76 -2.10 12.38
N LEU A 539 -25.63 -3.07 11.46
CA LEU A 539 -26.64 -3.29 10.41
C LEU A 539 -27.99 -3.66 11.01
N SER A 540 -28.03 -4.60 11.97
CA SER A 540 -29.27 -5.05 12.64
C SER A 540 -30.02 -3.90 13.34
N SER A 541 -29.30 -2.86 13.77
CA SER A 541 -29.89 -1.69 14.45
C SER A 541 -30.35 -0.58 13.49
N LEU A 542 -29.89 -0.58 12.23
CA LEU A 542 -30.21 0.44 11.23
C LEU A 542 -31.23 -0.03 10.17
N ILE A 543 -31.44 -1.34 10.00
CA ILE A 543 -32.47 -1.92 9.10
C ILE A 543 -33.91 -1.83 9.67
N PHE A 544 -34.27 -0.71 10.29
CA PHE A 544 -35.64 -0.48 10.76
C PHE A 544 -36.50 0.19 9.68
N HIS A 545 -37.81 -0.10 9.71
CA HIS A 545 -38.80 0.58 8.88
C HIS A 545 -39.35 1.82 9.57
N ASN A 546 -39.41 2.94 8.85
CA ASN A 546 -40.09 4.16 9.27
C ASN A 546 -40.62 4.90 8.01
N PRO A 547 -41.81 5.53 8.03
CA PRO A 547 -42.31 6.25 6.86
C PRO A 547 -41.46 7.47 6.49
N HIS A 548 -40.85 8.13 7.48
CA HIS A 548 -40.16 9.41 7.33
C HIS A 548 -38.67 9.27 7.03
N CYS A 549 -38.05 8.11 7.32
CA CYS A 549 -36.64 7.86 7.02
C CYS A 549 -36.29 6.39 6.76
N ALA A 550 -35.20 6.18 6.00
CA ALA A 550 -34.62 4.86 5.78
C ALA A 550 -33.09 4.92 5.65
N PHE A 551 -32.41 3.80 5.94
CA PHE A 551 -30.98 3.65 5.69
C PHE A 551 -30.71 3.03 4.31
N LYS A 552 -29.75 3.59 3.58
CA LYS A 552 -29.23 3.06 2.32
C LYS A 552 -27.75 2.74 2.53
N LEU A 553 -27.43 1.45 2.54
CA LEU A 553 -26.14 0.92 3.01
C LEU A 553 -25.38 0.29 1.85
N THR A 554 -24.12 0.65 1.61
CA THR A 554 -23.26 -0.13 0.70
C THR A 554 -22.43 -1.13 1.48
N SER A 555 -22.35 -2.36 0.98
CA SER A 555 -21.59 -3.44 1.58
C SER A 555 -21.06 -4.40 0.51
N GLU A 556 -20.33 -5.43 0.90
CA GLU A 556 -19.88 -6.49 -0.03
C GLU A 556 -20.97 -7.57 -0.13
N ALA A 557 -21.09 -8.26 -1.28
CA ALA A 557 -22.18 -9.22 -1.51
C ALA A 557 -22.20 -10.35 -0.47
N GLN A 558 -21.02 -10.77 -0.04
CA GLN A 558 -20.76 -11.77 0.96
C GLN A 558 -21.10 -11.33 2.40
N THR A 559 -21.25 -10.03 2.65
CA THR A 559 -21.65 -9.48 3.96
C THR A 559 -23.15 -9.67 4.21
N ILE A 560 -23.97 -9.83 3.15
CA ILE A 560 -25.39 -10.26 3.30
C ILE A 560 -25.49 -11.66 3.92
N PHE A 561 -24.47 -12.51 3.78
CA PHE A 561 -24.45 -13.86 4.38
C PHE A 561 -24.09 -13.88 5.87
N LEU A 562 -23.90 -12.71 6.51
CA LEU A 562 -23.91 -12.62 7.97
C LEU A 562 -25.35 -12.76 8.48
N SER A 563 -25.52 -13.36 9.66
CA SER A 563 -26.83 -13.56 10.29
C SER A 563 -27.38 -12.26 10.90
N LEU A 564 -27.69 -11.29 10.05
CA LEU A 564 -28.36 -10.05 10.42
C LEU A 564 -29.60 -10.36 11.25
N LYS A 565 -29.79 -9.64 12.36
CA LYS A 565 -30.93 -9.80 13.25
C LYS A 565 -31.95 -8.71 12.96
N SER A 566 -33.23 -9.02 13.17
CA SER A 566 -34.29 -8.01 13.16
C SER A 566 -34.02 -6.96 14.25
N PRO A 567 -34.58 -5.74 14.18
CA PRO A 567 -34.23 -4.64 15.10
C PRO A 567 -34.44 -4.91 16.61
N GLY A 568 -35.17 -5.95 16.99
CA GLY A 568 -35.28 -6.42 18.39
C GLY A 568 -34.17 -7.41 18.84
N LYS A 569 -33.24 -7.78 17.95
CA LYS A 569 -32.17 -8.78 18.12
C LYS A 569 -32.60 -10.23 18.41
N VAL A 570 -33.91 -10.56 18.34
CA VAL A 570 -34.46 -11.88 18.68
C VAL A 570 -34.47 -12.89 17.52
N HIS A 571 -34.70 -12.44 16.28
CA HIS A 571 -34.84 -13.30 15.11
C HIS A 571 -33.91 -12.84 13.98
N ALA A 572 -33.61 -13.72 13.02
CA ALA A 572 -32.92 -13.32 11.79
C ALA A 572 -33.78 -12.35 10.96
N ALA A 573 -33.13 -11.36 10.34
CA ALA A 573 -33.77 -10.43 9.42
C ALA A 573 -33.98 -11.08 8.05
N ALA A 574 -35.17 -10.90 7.47
CA ALA A 574 -35.55 -11.47 6.18
C ALA A 574 -35.52 -10.40 5.08
N ALA A 575 -34.71 -10.62 4.04
CA ALA A 575 -34.73 -9.79 2.84
C ALA A 575 -36.12 -9.83 2.16
N GLY A 576 -36.60 -8.70 1.68
CA GLY A 576 -37.97 -8.53 1.15
C GLY A 576 -39.07 -8.39 2.21
N ARG A 577 -38.72 -8.41 3.51
CA ARG A 577 -39.63 -8.09 4.62
C ARG A 577 -39.06 -7.03 5.55
N ASP A 578 -37.81 -7.20 5.97
CA ASP A 578 -37.14 -6.35 6.95
C ASP A 578 -36.18 -5.36 6.28
N PHE A 579 -35.66 -5.68 5.10
CA PHE A 579 -34.89 -4.80 4.22
C PHE A 579 -34.92 -5.28 2.77
N GLU A 580 -34.77 -4.37 1.82
CA GLU A 580 -34.58 -4.67 0.40
C GLU A 580 -33.09 -4.91 0.08
N THR A 581 -32.80 -5.62 -1.03
CA THR A 581 -31.43 -5.78 -1.55
C THR A 581 -31.32 -5.31 -3.00
N PHE A 582 -30.17 -4.74 -3.36
CA PHE A 582 -29.85 -4.33 -4.72
C PHE A 582 -28.39 -4.65 -5.07
N ASP A 583 -28.19 -5.74 -5.81
CA ASP A 583 -26.88 -6.13 -6.32
C ASP A 583 -26.55 -5.34 -7.59
N LEU A 584 -25.83 -4.23 -7.43
CA LEU A 584 -25.33 -3.41 -8.53
C LEU A 584 -24.32 -4.18 -9.39
N GLY A 585 -23.57 -5.13 -8.80
CA GLY A 585 -22.65 -5.99 -9.55
C GLY A 585 -23.39 -6.82 -10.61
N ALA A 586 -24.48 -7.48 -10.21
CA ALA A 586 -25.34 -8.22 -11.13
C ALA A 586 -26.03 -7.31 -12.17
N GLN A 587 -26.42 -6.09 -11.81
CA GLN A 587 -27.04 -5.12 -12.72
C GLN A 587 -26.08 -4.60 -13.80
N VAL A 588 -24.86 -4.20 -13.41
CA VAL A 588 -23.80 -3.82 -14.35
C VAL A 588 -23.46 -5.02 -15.25
N GLN A 589 -23.38 -6.23 -14.68
CA GLN A 589 -23.11 -7.43 -15.46
C GLN A 589 -24.21 -7.75 -16.49
N ALA A 590 -25.49 -7.51 -16.17
CA ALA A 590 -26.58 -7.69 -17.13
C ALA A 590 -26.45 -6.74 -18.32
N ARG A 591 -26.28 -5.43 -18.07
CA ARG A 591 -26.09 -4.42 -19.13
C ARG A 591 -24.84 -4.68 -19.98
N LEU A 592 -23.79 -5.32 -19.43
CA LEU A 592 -22.59 -5.76 -20.17
C LEU A 592 -22.82 -7.01 -21.04
N LYS A 593 -23.70 -7.93 -20.62
CA LYS A 593 -24.07 -9.14 -21.40
C LYS A 593 -25.08 -8.85 -22.52
N ASP A 594 -25.89 -7.81 -22.36
CA ASP A 594 -26.83 -7.35 -23.39
C ASP A 594 -26.14 -6.73 -24.61
N ARG A 595 -26.88 -6.61 -25.73
CA ARG A 595 -26.42 -5.94 -26.96
C ARG A 595 -26.00 -4.47 -26.73
N SER A 596 -26.40 -3.87 -25.62
CA SER A 596 -26.06 -2.52 -25.17
C SER A 596 -24.68 -2.40 -24.49
N GLY A 597 -24.00 -3.49 -24.15
CA GLY A 597 -22.73 -3.45 -23.39
C GLY A 597 -21.64 -2.57 -24.00
N ARG A 598 -21.53 -2.56 -25.34
CA ARG A 598 -20.65 -1.63 -26.09
C ARG A 598 -21.02 -0.16 -25.83
N ALA A 599 -22.29 0.17 -25.84
CA ALA A 599 -22.78 1.54 -25.64
C ALA A 599 -22.60 2.00 -24.19
N PHE A 600 -22.93 1.14 -23.21
CA PHE A 600 -22.72 1.42 -21.79
C PHE A 600 -21.26 1.78 -21.48
N VAL A 601 -20.30 0.98 -21.93
CA VAL A 601 -18.87 1.26 -21.76
C VAL A 601 -18.44 2.53 -22.50
N LEU A 602 -18.93 2.75 -23.73
CA LEU A 602 -18.62 3.95 -24.49
C LEU A 602 -19.11 5.23 -23.79
N ASP A 603 -20.30 5.21 -23.20
CA ASP A 603 -20.88 6.38 -22.57
C ASP A 603 -20.21 6.67 -21.21
N VAL A 604 -19.74 5.65 -20.48
CA VAL A 604 -18.85 5.83 -19.31
C VAL A 604 -17.55 6.52 -19.72
N LEU A 605 -16.92 6.08 -20.81
CA LEU A 605 -15.68 6.70 -21.29
C LEU A 605 -15.92 8.12 -21.83
N LYS A 606 -17.04 8.39 -22.50
CA LYS A 606 -17.43 9.74 -22.96
C LYS A 606 -17.71 10.71 -21.80
N ALA A 607 -18.40 10.25 -20.75
CA ALA A 607 -18.69 11.07 -19.57
C ALA A 607 -17.41 11.61 -18.94
N ARG A 608 -16.39 10.74 -18.79
CA ARG A 608 -15.06 11.11 -18.30
C ARG A 608 -14.28 11.96 -19.30
N ALA A 609 -14.35 11.65 -20.60
CA ALA A 609 -13.67 12.41 -21.65
C ALA A 609 -14.12 13.88 -21.72
N ARG A 610 -15.42 14.17 -21.51
CA ARG A 610 -15.96 15.55 -21.47
C ARG A 610 -15.36 16.42 -20.37
N LEU A 611 -14.95 15.82 -19.25
CA LEU A 611 -14.43 16.52 -18.08
C LEU A 611 -12.89 16.50 -18.00
N TYR A 612 -12.21 15.63 -18.75
CA TYR A 612 -10.75 15.57 -18.81
C TYR A 612 -10.20 16.46 -19.92
N ALA A 613 -9.69 17.65 -19.57
CA ALA A 613 -9.14 18.61 -20.54
C ALA A 613 -7.92 18.10 -21.33
N GLY A 614 -7.23 17.05 -20.84
CA GLY A 614 -6.17 16.35 -21.57
C GLY A 614 -6.65 15.24 -22.50
N HIS A 615 -7.96 15.03 -22.67
CA HIS A 615 -8.50 14.12 -23.67
C HIS A 615 -8.38 14.73 -25.09
N ARG A 616 -8.39 13.89 -26.12
CA ARG A 616 -8.47 14.37 -27.50
C ARG A 616 -9.92 14.71 -27.87
N SER A 617 -10.09 15.52 -28.92
CA SER A 617 -11.40 15.76 -29.55
C SER A 617 -12.01 14.50 -30.19
N SER A 618 -11.21 13.45 -30.42
CA SER A 618 -11.66 12.14 -30.88
C SER A 618 -12.43 11.38 -29.80
N THR A 619 -13.53 10.73 -30.16
CA THR A 619 -14.35 9.94 -29.22
C THR A 619 -13.70 8.60 -28.86
N PRO A 620 -14.02 7.97 -27.72
CA PRO A 620 -13.36 6.71 -27.30
C PRO A 620 -13.50 5.56 -28.31
N ASP A 621 -14.58 5.51 -29.08
CA ASP A 621 -14.78 4.56 -30.17
C ASP A 621 -13.89 4.85 -31.40
N GLN A 622 -13.51 6.11 -31.65
CA GLN A 622 -12.49 6.45 -32.65
C GLN A 622 -11.07 6.13 -32.15
N VAL A 623 -10.84 6.15 -30.84
CA VAL A 623 -9.54 5.80 -30.23
C VAL A 623 -9.30 4.29 -30.29
N LEU A 624 -10.30 3.48 -29.96
CA LEU A 624 -10.17 2.02 -29.90
C LEU A 624 -10.51 1.29 -31.22
N GLY A 625 -11.42 1.83 -32.03
CA GLY A 625 -12.12 1.04 -33.05
C GLY A 625 -13.02 -0.03 -32.41
N ASP A 626 -13.43 -1.02 -33.20
CA ASP A 626 -14.33 -2.10 -32.75
C ASP A 626 -14.18 -3.37 -33.61
N ILE A 627 -14.27 -4.53 -32.97
CA ILE A 627 -14.35 -5.87 -33.58
C ILE A 627 -15.36 -6.68 -32.76
N ASP A 628 -16.11 -7.60 -33.36
CA ASP A 628 -17.08 -8.39 -32.61
C ASP A 628 -16.47 -9.62 -31.92
N LEU A 629 -17.13 -10.07 -30.84
CA LEU A 629 -16.64 -11.15 -30.00
C LEU A 629 -16.74 -12.54 -30.66
N GLU A 630 -17.49 -12.69 -31.75
CA GLU A 630 -17.50 -13.93 -32.52
C GLU A 630 -16.33 -13.98 -33.50
N SER A 631 -15.96 -12.86 -34.15
CA SER A 631 -14.71 -12.75 -34.89
C SER A 631 -13.49 -13.03 -34.00
N ILE A 632 -13.42 -12.51 -32.77
CA ILE A 632 -12.33 -12.85 -31.83
C ILE A 632 -12.29 -14.38 -31.59
N ALA A 633 -13.43 -15.00 -31.30
CA ALA A 633 -13.50 -16.44 -31.04
C ALA A 633 -13.22 -17.31 -32.29
N ARG A 634 -13.58 -16.83 -33.50
CA ARG A 634 -13.24 -17.46 -34.79
C ARG A 634 -11.75 -17.39 -35.04
N SER A 635 -11.14 -16.21 -34.91
CA SER A 635 -9.68 -16.08 -35.02
C SER A 635 -8.96 -16.95 -34.00
N ILE A 636 -9.43 -17.07 -32.76
CA ILE A 636 -8.85 -18.02 -31.78
C ILE A 636 -8.91 -19.47 -32.29
N ALA A 637 -10.06 -19.90 -32.81
CA ALA A 637 -10.28 -21.27 -33.29
C ALA A 637 -9.51 -21.62 -34.58
N GLU A 638 -9.42 -20.67 -35.50
CA GLU A 638 -8.85 -20.83 -36.84
C GLU A 638 -7.32 -20.62 -36.85
N THR A 639 -6.77 -19.86 -35.89
CA THR A 639 -5.36 -19.46 -35.89
C THR A 639 -4.44 -20.47 -35.21
N GLN A 640 -3.59 -21.13 -36.01
CA GLN A 640 -2.51 -22.01 -35.54
C GLN A 640 -1.60 -21.32 -34.50
N THR A 641 -1.00 -22.12 -33.60
CA THR A 641 -0.36 -21.68 -32.36
C THR A 641 0.76 -20.63 -32.52
N ARG A 642 1.40 -20.56 -33.70
CA ARG A 642 2.56 -19.69 -33.97
C ARG A 642 2.28 -18.54 -34.96
N SER A 643 1.03 -18.28 -35.36
CA SER A 643 0.72 -17.21 -36.33
C SER A 643 0.86 -15.78 -35.74
N ARG A 644 1.26 -14.84 -36.62
CA ARG A 644 1.29 -13.39 -36.35
C ARG A 644 -0.07 -12.82 -35.94
N GLU A 645 -1.18 -13.46 -36.34
CA GLU A 645 -2.54 -13.01 -36.03
C GLU A 645 -2.90 -13.16 -34.55
N ARG A 646 -2.28 -14.10 -33.82
CA ARG A 646 -2.45 -14.22 -32.36
C ARG A 646 -2.02 -12.96 -31.59
N LYS A 647 -1.18 -12.12 -32.19
CA LYS A 647 -0.74 -10.82 -31.61
C LYS A 647 -1.72 -9.67 -31.84
N ARG A 648 -2.93 -9.94 -32.37
CA ARG A 648 -3.95 -8.94 -32.74
C ARG A 648 -5.37 -9.29 -32.26
N LEU A 649 -5.54 -10.33 -31.45
CA LEU A 649 -6.86 -10.90 -31.13
C LEU A 649 -7.75 -9.95 -30.31
N TYR A 650 -7.24 -9.45 -29.18
CA TYR A 650 -8.02 -8.63 -28.26
C TYR A 650 -7.80 -7.13 -28.56
N HIS A 651 -8.77 -6.49 -29.20
CA HIS A 651 -8.74 -5.05 -29.47
C HIS A 651 -10.16 -4.49 -29.62
N GLY A 652 -10.29 -3.16 -29.61
CA GLY A 652 -11.56 -2.49 -29.86
C GLY A 652 -12.51 -2.47 -28.66
N LEU A 653 -13.53 -1.62 -28.79
CA LEU A 653 -14.47 -1.28 -27.73
C LEU A 653 -15.30 -2.47 -27.23
N ARG A 654 -15.73 -3.39 -28.11
CA ARG A 654 -16.40 -4.64 -27.69
C ARG A 654 -15.49 -5.58 -26.91
N ALA A 655 -14.20 -5.69 -27.22
CA ALA A 655 -13.29 -6.51 -26.41
C ALA A 655 -13.17 -5.94 -24.99
N LEU A 656 -13.02 -4.61 -24.87
CA LEU A 656 -12.98 -3.91 -23.58
C LEU A 656 -14.26 -4.15 -22.75
N ALA A 657 -15.43 -4.10 -23.39
CA ALA A 657 -16.70 -4.43 -22.74
C ALA A 657 -16.86 -5.92 -22.40
N GLY A 658 -16.34 -6.82 -23.25
CA GLY A 658 -16.39 -8.27 -23.04
C GLY A 658 -15.50 -8.76 -21.91
N VAL A 659 -14.31 -8.15 -21.75
CA VAL A 659 -13.38 -8.39 -20.63
C VAL A 659 -13.92 -7.84 -19.31
N CYS A 660 -14.72 -6.77 -19.34
CA CYS A 660 -15.36 -6.22 -18.15
C CYS A 660 -16.38 -7.23 -17.57
N VAL A 661 -16.09 -7.72 -16.36
CA VAL A 661 -17.03 -8.51 -15.57
C VAL A 661 -17.40 -7.70 -14.34
N GLY A 662 -18.22 -6.66 -14.55
CA GLY A 662 -18.77 -5.78 -13.52
C GLY A 662 -17.83 -4.72 -12.91
N ASN A 663 -16.50 -4.89 -13.00
CA ASN A 663 -15.55 -3.88 -12.52
C ASN A 663 -15.31 -2.79 -13.58
N ILE A 664 -15.89 -1.61 -13.36
CA ILE A 664 -15.78 -0.45 -14.26
C ILE A 664 -14.41 0.25 -14.11
N GLY A 665 -13.75 0.11 -12.95
CA GLY A 665 -12.39 0.63 -12.72
C GLY A 665 -11.37 0.04 -13.68
N THR A 666 -11.43 -1.28 -13.91
CA THR A 666 -10.60 -2.00 -14.90
C THR A 666 -10.73 -1.42 -16.31
N VAL A 667 -11.96 -1.08 -16.73
CA VAL A 667 -12.22 -0.48 -18.06
C VAL A 667 -11.57 0.90 -18.19
N ILE A 668 -11.63 1.73 -17.15
CA ILE A 668 -11.02 3.06 -17.11
C ILE A 668 -9.48 2.95 -17.09
N GLN A 669 -8.92 1.95 -16.39
CA GLN A 669 -7.49 1.69 -16.33
C GLN A 669 -6.92 1.24 -17.69
N ILE A 670 -7.48 0.18 -18.30
CA ILE A 670 -7.05 -0.31 -19.62
C ILE A 670 -7.14 0.82 -20.67
N TYR A 671 -8.21 1.62 -20.66
CA TYR A 671 -8.33 2.74 -21.58
C TYR A 671 -7.29 3.85 -21.33
N GLN A 672 -6.94 4.14 -20.07
CA GLN A 672 -5.87 5.10 -19.76
C GLN A 672 -4.49 4.58 -20.19
N GLU A 673 -4.21 3.29 -20.03
CA GLU A 673 -2.96 2.66 -20.49
C GLU A 673 -2.85 2.65 -22.03
N ILE A 674 -3.98 2.49 -22.75
CA ILE A 674 -4.05 2.64 -24.21
C ILE A 674 -3.84 4.11 -24.65
N LEU A 675 -4.23 5.08 -23.83
CA LEU A 675 -3.97 6.51 -24.08
C LEU A 675 -2.54 6.97 -23.74
N ALA A 676 -1.77 6.16 -23.00
CA ALA A 676 -0.41 6.50 -22.59
C ALA A 676 0.51 6.77 -23.80
N ASN A 677 1.47 7.67 -23.63
CA ASN A 677 2.41 8.11 -24.68
C ASN A 677 1.75 8.80 -25.91
N HIS A 678 0.50 9.26 -25.79
CA HIS A 678 -0.22 10.07 -26.79
C HIS A 678 -0.15 9.50 -28.23
N PRO A 679 -0.70 8.30 -28.50
CA PRO A 679 -0.53 7.58 -29.77
C PRO A 679 -0.76 8.45 -31.01
N LYS A 680 0.20 8.48 -31.94
CA LYS A 680 0.21 9.44 -33.08
C LYS A 680 -0.82 9.13 -34.17
N LEU A 681 -1.33 7.90 -34.22
CA LEU A 681 -2.33 7.42 -35.18
C LEU A 681 -3.54 6.87 -34.41
N LEU A 682 -4.74 7.05 -34.96
CA LEU A 682 -6.01 6.52 -34.42
C LEU A 682 -6.76 5.75 -35.53
N PRO A 683 -7.47 4.65 -35.20
CA PRO A 683 -7.48 3.98 -33.90
C PRO A 683 -6.11 3.42 -33.51
N VAL A 684 -5.87 3.22 -32.22
CA VAL A 684 -4.63 2.61 -31.71
C VAL A 684 -4.51 1.20 -32.30
N SER A 685 -3.30 0.79 -32.71
CA SER A 685 -3.17 -0.45 -33.49
C SER A 685 -3.63 -1.69 -32.73
N PRO A 686 -4.22 -2.70 -33.41
CA PRO A 686 -4.65 -3.95 -32.77
C PRO A 686 -3.54 -4.66 -32.00
N GLU A 687 -2.28 -4.53 -32.43
CA GLU A 687 -1.12 -5.05 -31.69
C GLU A 687 -0.97 -4.38 -30.33
N ARG A 688 -0.93 -3.04 -30.25
CA ARG A 688 -0.72 -2.35 -28.97
C ARG A 688 -1.92 -2.51 -28.05
N GLN A 689 -3.14 -2.61 -28.59
CA GLN A 689 -4.32 -2.95 -27.78
C GLN A 689 -4.23 -4.39 -27.24
N ASN A 690 -3.91 -5.37 -28.09
CA ASN A 690 -3.76 -6.77 -27.67
C ASN A 690 -2.61 -6.98 -26.70
N GLU A 691 -1.51 -6.23 -26.87
CA GLU A 691 -0.39 -6.15 -25.94
C GLU A 691 -0.87 -5.63 -24.58
N VAL A 692 -1.57 -4.50 -24.51
CA VAL A 692 -2.14 -4.01 -23.23
C VAL A 692 -3.16 -4.99 -22.63
N PHE A 693 -4.00 -5.67 -23.42
CA PHE A 693 -4.91 -6.70 -22.88
C PHE A 693 -4.18 -7.94 -22.34
N GLN A 694 -3.14 -8.42 -23.04
CA GLN A 694 -2.35 -9.58 -22.59
C GLN A 694 -1.45 -9.22 -21.41
N GLU A 695 -0.84 -8.03 -21.41
CA GLU A 695 -0.23 -7.42 -20.22
C GLU A 695 -1.28 -7.39 -19.09
N PHE A 696 -2.48 -6.85 -19.29
CA PHE A 696 -3.48 -6.74 -18.20
C PHE A 696 -4.00 -8.10 -17.70
N CYS A 697 -3.98 -9.15 -18.54
CA CYS A 697 -4.27 -10.54 -18.19
C CYS A 697 -3.14 -11.19 -17.37
N ALA A 698 -1.91 -11.05 -17.86
CA ALA A 698 -0.71 -11.43 -17.15
C ALA A 698 -0.61 -10.70 -15.79
N ARG A 699 -1.16 -9.47 -15.71
CA ARG A 699 -1.44 -8.54 -14.58
C ARG A 699 -2.69 -8.80 -13.75
N HIS A 700 -3.29 -9.97 -13.88
CA HIS A 700 -4.27 -10.47 -12.91
C HIS A 700 -4.03 -11.96 -12.53
N LEU A 701 -3.60 -12.81 -13.48
CA LEU A 701 -3.39 -14.25 -13.25
C LEU A 701 -2.33 -14.58 -12.20
N TYR A 702 -1.18 -13.91 -12.24
CA TYR A 702 -0.13 -14.14 -11.26
C TYR A 702 -0.57 -13.57 -9.88
N SER A 703 -1.39 -12.50 -9.74
CA SER A 703 -1.99 -12.09 -8.44
C SER A 703 -2.84 -13.16 -7.77
N LEU A 704 -3.47 -14.07 -8.52
CA LEU A 704 -4.20 -15.21 -7.95
C LEU A 704 -3.26 -16.32 -7.45
N ASP A 705 -2.22 -16.64 -8.21
CA ASP A 705 -1.19 -17.66 -7.89
C ASP A 705 -0.60 -17.44 -6.50
N ARG A 706 -0.44 -16.16 -6.21
CA ARG A 706 0.40 -15.66 -5.14
C ARG A 706 -0.29 -15.66 -3.78
N ARG A 707 -1.63 -15.62 -3.71
CA ARG A 707 -2.40 -15.49 -2.45
C ARG A 707 -2.31 -16.73 -1.52
N GLY A 708 -1.41 -17.67 -1.80
CA GLY A 708 -1.13 -18.84 -0.97
C GLY A 708 -2.14 -19.98 -1.13
N SER A 709 -2.80 -20.03 -2.28
CA SER A 709 -4.06 -20.74 -2.48
C SER A 709 -4.22 -21.16 -3.94
N ASP A 710 -4.92 -22.26 -4.18
CA ASP A 710 -5.26 -22.86 -5.49
C ASP A 710 -6.13 -21.97 -6.43
N LEU A 711 -6.38 -20.71 -6.09
CA LEU A 711 -7.22 -19.77 -6.84
C LEU A 711 -6.80 -19.64 -8.33
N LYS A 712 -5.49 -19.67 -8.64
CA LYS A 712 -5.03 -19.74 -10.03
C LYS A 712 -5.28 -21.10 -10.67
N ALA A 713 -5.10 -22.21 -9.96
CA ALA A 713 -5.42 -23.54 -10.50
C ALA A 713 -6.90 -23.59 -10.91
N VAL A 714 -7.81 -23.13 -10.04
CA VAL A 714 -9.24 -22.99 -10.37
C VAL A 714 -9.44 -22.09 -11.61
N ALA A 715 -8.77 -20.94 -11.70
CA ALA A 715 -8.88 -20.01 -12.83
C ALA A 715 -8.37 -20.60 -14.16
N THR A 716 -7.19 -21.21 -14.16
CA THR A 716 -6.54 -21.79 -15.34
C THR A 716 -7.26 -23.05 -15.80
N GLN A 717 -7.63 -23.97 -14.90
CA GLN A 717 -8.39 -25.18 -15.26
C GLN A 717 -9.78 -24.83 -15.84
N PHE A 718 -10.42 -23.75 -15.34
CA PHE A 718 -11.63 -23.20 -15.93
C PHE A 718 -11.40 -22.62 -17.34
N ALA A 719 -10.35 -21.82 -17.51
CA ALA A 719 -10.00 -21.20 -18.79
C ALA A 719 -9.62 -22.25 -19.85
N GLU A 720 -8.92 -23.32 -19.47
CA GLU A 720 -8.58 -24.43 -20.35
C GLU A 720 -9.81 -25.25 -20.77
N ALA A 721 -10.72 -25.56 -19.84
CA ALA A 721 -11.98 -26.22 -20.18
C ALA A 721 -12.80 -25.38 -21.18
N SER A 722 -12.83 -24.05 -21.00
CA SER A 722 -13.45 -23.11 -21.93
C SER A 722 -12.76 -23.08 -23.30
N HIS A 723 -11.42 -22.99 -23.34
CA HIS A 723 -10.64 -23.01 -24.57
C HIS A 723 -10.78 -24.34 -25.34
N GLN A 724 -10.70 -25.49 -24.67
CA GLN A 724 -10.89 -26.79 -25.33
C GLN A 724 -12.28 -26.89 -25.99
N LEU A 725 -13.35 -26.52 -25.28
CA LEU A 725 -14.70 -26.57 -25.84
C LEU A 725 -14.89 -25.58 -27.01
N LEU A 726 -14.22 -24.41 -26.95
CA LEU A 726 -14.14 -23.47 -28.07
C LEU A 726 -13.44 -24.11 -29.28
N MET A 727 -12.24 -24.66 -29.10
CA MET A 727 -11.46 -25.31 -30.17
C MET A 727 -12.15 -26.55 -30.76
N GLU A 728 -12.83 -27.36 -29.94
CA GLU A 728 -13.67 -28.48 -30.41
C GLU A 728 -14.79 -27.96 -31.34
N SER A 729 -15.49 -26.90 -30.91
CA SER A 729 -16.61 -26.33 -31.68
C SER A 729 -16.20 -25.58 -32.95
N GLY A 730 -14.97 -25.08 -33.03
CA GLY A 730 -14.39 -24.48 -34.23
C GLY A 730 -13.85 -25.50 -35.25
N LYS A 731 -13.62 -26.75 -34.82
CA LYS A 731 -13.29 -27.89 -35.70
C LYS A 731 -14.55 -28.57 -36.28
N GLU A 732 -15.71 -28.40 -35.64
CA GLU A 732 -17.01 -28.65 -36.28
C GLU A 732 -17.24 -27.60 -37.41
N ARG A 733 -18.22 -27.81 -38.31
CA ARG A 733 -18.38 -27.05 -39.58
C ARG A 733 -18.20 -25.52 -39.41
N PRO A 734 -17.60 -24.78 -40.37
CA PRO A 734 -17.32 -23.34 -40.22
C PRO A 734 -18.56 -22.46 -39.98
N THR A 735 -19.75 -22.89 -40.40
CA THR A 735 -21.04 -22.25 -40.11
C THR A 735 -21.64 -22.62 -38.74
N GLY A 736 -20.91 -23.36 -37.91
CA GLY A 736 -21.33 -23.85 -36.59
C GLY A 736 -21.32 -22.78 -35.49
N ARG A 737 -21.99 -23.12 -34.38
CA ARG A 737 -21.95 -22.34 -33.13
C ARG A 737 -20.65 -22.62 -32.41
N ILE A 738 -19.78 -21.61 -32.33
CA ILE A 738 -18.62 -21.64 -31.44
C ILE A 738 -19.08 -21.49 -29.99
N ARG A 739 -18.59 -22.40 -29.14
CA ARG A 739 -18.82 -22.47 -27.69
C ARG A 739 -17.92 -21.47 -26.96
N GLN A 740 -18.44 -20.77 -25.95
CA GLN A 740 -17.69 -19.81 -25.13
C GLN A 740 -18.16 -19.91 -23.68
N TYR A 741 -17.44 -20.67 -22.86
CA TYR A 741 -17.80 -20.96 -21.47
C TYR A 741 -17.19 -19.92 -20.52
N THR A 742 -18.01 -19.07 -19.92
CA THR A 742 -17.56 -17.93 -19.08
C THR A 742 -18.22 -17.91 -17.70
N SER A 743 -19.03 -18.91 -17.36
CA SER A 743 -19.74 -18.98 -16.07
C SER A 743 -19.93 -20.42 -15.58
N ILE A 744 -20.19 -20.56 -14.28
CA ILE A 744 -20.49 -21.84 -13.62
C ILE A 744 -21.63 -21.67 -12.62
N TYR A 745 -22.58 -22.60 -12.65
CA TYR A 745 -23.64 -22.69 -11.64
C TYR A 745 -23.35 -23.82 -10.66
N VAL A 746 -23.32 -23.49 -9.38
CA VAL A 746 -22.90 -24.36 -8.28
C VAL A 746 -24.11 -24.65 -7.39
N ARG A 747 -24.34 -25.91 -7.00
CA ARG A 747 -25.38 -26.29 -6.02
C ARG A 747 -24.78 -27.09 -4.87
N VAL A 748 -24.81 -26.52 -3.66
CA VAL A 748 -24.39 -27.23 -2.45
C VAL A 748 -25.52 -28.16 -2.00
N THR A 749 -25.26 -29.47 -2.04
CA THR A 749 -26.25 -30.54 -1.78
C THR A 749 -25.72 -31.65 -0.87
N SER A 750 -24.44 -31.60 -0.49
CA SER A 750 -23.73 -32.58 0.34
C SER A 750 -22.42 -31.97 0.87
N GLY A 751 -21.70 -32.69 1.73
CA GLY A 751 -20.43 -32.24 2.33
C GLY A 751 -20.58 -31.18 3.44
N ASP A 752 -19.45 -30.61 3.90
CA ASP A 752 -19.47 -29.49 4.86
C ASP A 752 -19.88 -28.19 4.16
N VAL A 753 -21.15 -27.83 4.33
CA VAL A 753 -21.75 -26.59 3.82
C VAL A 753 -20.97 -25.34 4.29
N ARG A 754 -20.46 -25.32 5.53
CA ARG A 754 -19.75 -24.14 6.07
C ARG A 754 -18.35 -24.01 5.45
N ALA A 755 -17.65 -25.12 5.25
CA ALA A 755 -16.38 -25.13 4.53
C ALA A 755 -16.55 -24.68 3.08
N GLN A 756 -17.49 -25.26 2.35
CA GLN A 756 -17.80 -24.89 0.96
C GLN A 756 -18.24 -23.43 0.84
N MET A 757 -19.08 -22.92 1.75
CA MET A 757 -19.47 -21.50 1.78
C MET A 757 -18.28 -20.56 2.02
N ASN A 758 -17.30 -20.98 2.83
CA ASN A 758 -16.09 -20.19 3.04
C ASN A 758 -15.18 -20.20 1.80
N ARG A 759 -14.96 -21.36 1.17
CA ARG A 759 -14.16 -21.50 -0.07
C ARG A 759 -14.79 -20.70 -1.23
N LEU A 760 -16.10 -20.78 -1.40
CA LEU A 760 -16.85 -20.00 -2.40
C LEU A 760 -16.81 -18.49 -2.12
N ARG A 761 -16.76 -18.06 -0.84
CA ARG A 761 -16.55 -16.66 -0.48
C ARG A 761 -15.13 -16.21 -0.86
N GLU A 762 -14.12 -16.99 -0.53
CA GLU A 762 -12.71 -16.69 -0.82
C GLU A 762 -12.46 -16.51 -2.34
N LEU A 763 -13.04 -17.38 -3.17
CA LEU A 763 -13.03 -17.28 -4.64
C LEU A 763 -13.65 -15.97 -5.18
N VAL A 764 -14.59 -15.36 -4.44
CA VAL A 764 -15.24 -14.09 -4.80
C VAL A 764 -14.49 -12.89 -4.19
N ASP A 765 -14.01 -13.01 -2.97
CA ASP A 765 -13.20 -11.98 -2.27
C ASP A 765 -11.86 -11.74 -2.99
N ALA A 766 -11.27 -12.78 -3.57
CA ALA A 766 -10.10 -12.70 -4.44
C ALA A 766 -10.41 -12.32 -5.89
N GLY A 767 -11.69 -12.23 -6.29
CA GLY A 767 -12.12 -11.79 -7.62
C GLY A 767 -12.05 -12.84 -8.73
N VAL A 768 -11.65 -14.09 -8.45
CA VAL A 768 -11.62 -15.21 -9.44
C VAL A 768 -12.96 -15.32 -10.17
N PHE A 769 -14.02 -15.29 -9.37
CA PHE A 769 -15.40 -15.30 -9.82
C PHE A 769 -16.16 -14.10 -9.29
N VAL A 770 -17.01 -13.54 -10.14
CA VAL A 770 -18.05 -12.62 -9.76
C VAL A 770 -19.29 -13.41 -9.37
N PHE A 771 -19.75 -13.22 -8.13
CA PHE A 771 -21.10 -13.63 -7.77
C PHE A 771 -22.13 -12.83 -8.58
N THR A 772 -22.97 -13.53 -9.34
CA THR A 772 -24.01 -12.98 -10.21
C THR A 772 -25.42 -13.41 -9.75
N GLY A 773 -25.58 -13.51 -8.43
CA GLY A 773 -26.80 -13.91 -7.76
C GLY A 773 -26.94 -15.42 -7.52
N GLY A 774 -27.94 -15.77 -6.72
CA GLY A 774 -28.33 -17.14 -6.42
C GLY A 774 -29.81 -17.21 -6.08
N THR A 775 -30.42 -18.37 -6.26
CA THR A 775 -31.85 -18.58 -5.96
C THR A 775 -32.04 -19.95 -5.33
N ALA A 776 -32.64 -20.02 -4.14
CA ALA A 776 -33.20 -21.26 -3.62
C ALA A 776 -34.29 -21.74 -4.59
N ARG A 777 -34.14 -22.96 -5.13
CA ARG A 777 -34.96 -23.42 -6.27
C ARG A 777 -35.81 -24.63 -5.90
N THR A 778 -36.93 -24.38 -5.23
CA THR A 778 -37.97 -25.37 -4.87
C THR A 778 -38.73 -25.86 -6.11
N LYS A 779 -38.07 -26.70 -6.92
CA LYS A 779 -38.65 -27.43 -8.08
C LYS A 779 -38.17 -28.88 -8.18
N THR A 780 -38.09 -29.55 -7.05
CA THR A 780 -38.07 -31.02 -6.89
C THR A 780 -39.03 -31.38 -5.76
N HIS A 781 -39.40 -32.66 -5.61
CA HIS A 781 -40.42 -33.12 -4.66
C HIS A 781 -39.86 -33.37 -3.24
N ASP A 782 -38.58 -33.06 -3.03
CA ASP A 782 -37.86 -33.18 -1.77
C ASP A 782 -37.86 -31.85 -0.99
N SER A 783 -37.89 -31.93 0.34
CA SER A 783 -38.35 -30.85 1.21
C SER A 783 -37.31 -29.78 1.60
N ASP A 784 -36.09 -29.80 1.03
CA ASP A 784 -35.00 -28.87 1.41
C ASP A 784 -34.68 -27.82 0.32
N PRO A 785 -34.50 -26.53 0.70
CA PRO A 785 -34.25 -25.44 -0.25
C PRO A 785 -32.78 -25.38 -0.70
N ILE A 786 -32.42 -26.23 -1.67
CA ILE A 786 -31.09 -26.26 -2.30
C ILE A 786 -30.70 -24.87 -2.82
N GLN A 787 -29.58 -24.35 -2.32
CA GLN A 787 -29.01 -23.06 -2.75
C GLN A 787 -28.18 -23.23 -4.02
N GLN A 788 -28.59 -22.57 -5.11
CA GLN A 788 -27.81 -22.48 -6.35
C GLN A 788 -27.12 -21.12 -6.46
N PHE A 789 -25.79 -21.13 -6.57
CA PHE A 789 -24.91 -19.98 -6.78
C PHE A 789 -24.60 -19.83 -8.27
N LYS A 790 -24.55 -18.59 -8.78
CA LYS A 790 -24.16 -18.30 -10.16
C LYS A 790 -22.88 -17.47 -10.18
N LEU A 791 -21.81 -18.07 -10.66
CA LEU A 791 -20.49 -17.44 -10.75
C LEU A 791 -20.18 -17.12 -12.21
N THR A 792 -19.83 -15.86 -12.52
CA THR A 792 -19.23 -15.51 -13.82
C THR A 792 -17.73 -15.37 -13.62
N PHE A 793 -16.94 -16.06 -14.44
CA PHE A 793 -15.48 -16.02 -14.39
C PHE A 793 -14.98 -14.63 -14.80
N MET A 794 -14.04 -14.02 -14.06
CA MET A 794 -13.49 -12.73 -14.45
C MET A 794 -12.54 -12.93 -15.63
N LYS A 795 -13.07 -12.79 -16.86
CA LYS A 795 -12.45 -13.24 -18.13
C LYS A 795 -11.05 -12.70 -18.40
N ILE A 796 -10.63 -11.64 -17.71
CA ILE A 796 -9.25 -11.16 -17.72
C ILE A 796 -8.24 -12.25 -17.36
N PHE A 797 -8.59 -13.21 -16.50
CA PHE A 797 -7.72 -14.35 -16.18
C PHE A 797 -7.61 -15.39 -17.32
N GLY A 798 -8.43 -15.32 -18.37
CA GLY A 798 -8.46 -16.32 -19.44
C GLY A 798 -7.81 -15.89 -20.76
N LEU A 799 -7.32 -14.66 -20.89
CA LEU A 799 -6.83 -14.16 -22.19
C LEU A 799 -5.52 -14.84 -22.63
N ALA A 800 -4.69 -15.27 -21.68
CA ALA A 800 -3.49 -16.07 -21.91
C ALA A 800 -3.82 -17.47 -22.46
N ASN A 801 -4.89 -18.11 -21.95
CA ASN A 801 -5.43 -19.36 -22.48
C ASN A 801 -6.27 -19.17 -23.76
N PHE A 802 -6.33 -17.95 -24.33
CA PHE A 802 -7.13 -17.62 -25.51
C PHE A 802 -8.60 -18.05 -25.38
N ILE A 803 -9.30 -17.61 -24.32
CA ILE A 803 -10.76 -17.83 -24.22
C ILE A 803 -11.55 -16.85 -25.10
N GLY A 804 -12.76 -17.26 -25.48
CA GLY A 804 -13.78 -16.38 -26.05
C GLY A 804 -14.37 -15.43 -24.99
N LEU A 805 -14.73 -14.22 -25.41
CA LEU A 805 -15.21 -13.15 -24.51
C LEU A 805 -16.74 -13.09 -24.36
N ALA A 806 -17.52 -13.80 -25.17
CA ALA A 806 -18.97 -13.74 -25.14
C ALA A 806 -19.59 -14.69 -24.10
N ASP A 807 -20.51 -14.20 -23.29
CA ASP A 807 -21.21 -14.98 -22.27
C ASP A 807 -22.32 -15.88 -22.87
N ARG A 808 -21.92 -16.94 -23.58
CA ARG A 808 -22.84 -17.86 -24.29
C ARG A 808 -23.09 -19.19 -23.58
N ASP A 809 -22.09 -19.73 -22.89
CA ASP A 809 -22.13 -21.07 -22.31
C ASP A 809 -21.72 -21.08 -20.82
N ARG A 810 -22.11 -22.13 -20.11
CA ARG A 810 -21.87 -22.30 -18.66
C ARG A 810 -21.63 -23.76 -18.29
N PHE A 811 -20.85 -23.99 -17.25
CA PHE A 811 -20.77 -25.27 -16.54
C PHE A 811 -21.85 -25.36 -15.45
N GLU A 812 -22.23 -26.56 -15.03
CA GLU A 812 -23.04 -26.78 -13.82
C GLU A 812 -22.40 -27.89 -12.97
N LEU A 813 -22.23 -27.66 -11.66
CA LEU A 813 -21.69 -28.63 -10.70
C LEU A 813 -22.59 -28.73 -9.44
N SER A 814 -22.64 -29.93 -8.86
CA SER A 814 -23.40 -30.23 -7.64
C SER A 814 -22.93 -31.52 -6.99
N GLY A 815 -23.17 -31.67 -5.68
CA GLY A 815 -22.87 -32.89 -4.95
C GLY A 815 -21.37 -33.20 -4.88
N ALA A 816 -21.01 -34.49 -4.96
CA ALA A 816 -19.61 -34.93 -4.88
C ALA A 816 -18.70 -34.34 -5.98
N ASP A 817 -19.21 -34.02 -7.18
CA ASP A 817 -18.42 -33.33 -8.22
C ASP A 817 -18.17 -31.84 -7.87
N LEU A 818 -19.00 -31.22 -7.03
CA LEU A 818 -18.74 -29.89 -6.49
C LEU A 818 -17.72 -29.93 -5.35
N GLU A 819 -17.87 -30.87 -4.40
CA GLU A 819 -16.91 -31.09 -3.32
C GLU A 819 -15.50 -31.28 -3.91
N LYS A 820 -15.36 -32.18 -4.89
CA LYS A 820 -14.10 -32.39 -5.61
C LYS A 820 -13.61 -31.20 -6.42
N TRP A 821 -14.49 -30.34 -6.94
CA TRP A 821 -14.05 -29.13 -7.64
C TRP A 821 -13.53 -28.03 -6.68
N LEU A 822 -13.99 -28.03 -5.42
CA LEU A 822 -13.53 -27.12 -4.38
C LEU A 822 -12.30 -27.66 -3.61
N ASP A 823 -12.21 -28.98 -3.45
CA ASP A 823 -11.17 -29.67 -2.67
C ASP A 823 -10.02 -30.26 -3.53
N GLU A 824 -10.29 -30.65 -4.78
CA GLU A 824 -9.32 -31.16 -5.77
C GLU A 824 -9.21 -30.26 -7.05
N PRO A 825 -8.86 -28.95 -6.96
CA PRO A 825 -8.84 -28.00 -8.09
C PRO A 825 -8.12 -28.43 -9.37
N GLU A 826 -7.07 -29.24 -9.25
CA GLU A 826 -6.29 -29.77 -10.38
C GLU A 826 -7.12 -30.66 -11.31
N LEU A 827 -8.12 -31.36 -10.77
CA LEU A 827 -9.08 -32.14 -11.55
C LEU A 827 -10.17 -31.27 -12.19
N GLY A 828 -10.14 -29.95 -11.97
CA GLY A 828 -11.16 -29.01 -12.39
C GLY A 828 -11.50 -29.12 -13.88
N ARG A 829 -10.50 -29.20 -14.77
CA ARG A 829 -10.74 -29.36 -16.21
C ARG A 829 -11.41 -30.70 -16.54
N GLU A 830 -11.04 -31.80 -15.88
CA GLU A 830 -11.72 -33.09 -16.08
C GLU A 830 -13.18 -33.03 -15.61
N LEU A 831 -13.42 -32.57 -14.38
CA LEU A 831 -14.75 -32.47 -13.79
C LEU A 831 -15.70 -31.57 -14.63
N LEU A 832 -15.17 -30.45 -15.16
CA LEU A 832 -15.91 -29.54 -16.03
C LEU A 832 -16.16 -30.11 -17.44
N LEU A 833 -15.26 -30.96 -17.97
CA LEU A 833 -15.38 -31.56 -19.31
C LEU A 833 -16.09 -32.92 -19.35
N ARG A 834 -16.17 -33.64 -18.22
CA ARG A 834 -16.66 -35.03 -18.08
C ARG A 834 -18.00 -35.31 -18.75
N ASN A 835 -18.86 -34.30 -18.87
CA ASN A 835 -20.19 -34.39 -19.48
C ASN A 835 -20.36 -33.53 -20.77
N LEU A 836 -19.29 -32.94 -21.32
CA LEU A 836 -19.35 -31.91 -22.37
C LEU A 836 -18.37 -32.09 -23.55
N SER A 837 -17.22 -32.74 -23.35
CA SER A 837 -16.27 -33.09 -24.43
C SER A 837 -16.65 -34.42 -25.09
N LYS A 838 -16.17 -34.65 -26.31
CA LYS A 838 -16.26 -35.93 -27.05
C LYS A 838 -14.90 -36.63 -27.19
N ALA A 839 -13.82 -36.07 -26.66
CA ALA A 839 -12.45 -36.52 -26.92
C ALA A 839 -11.79 -37.17 -25.69
N VAL A 840 -11.01 -38.23 -25.93
CA VAL A 840 -10.09 -38.80 -24.95
C VAL A 840 -8.90 -37.84 -24.76
N PRO A 841 -8.33 -37.67 -23.55
CA PRO A 841 -7.21 -36.76 -23.34
C PRO A 841 -6.00 -37.11 -24.21
N LEU A 842 -5.44 -36.11 -24.87
CA LEU A 842 -4.10 -36.20 -25.45
C LEU A 842 -3.08 -36.08 -24.30
N VAL A 843 -2.24 -37.09 -24.17
CA VAL A 843 -1.05 -37.07 -23.29
C VAL A 843 0.16 -36.90 -24.20
N ASP A 844 0.96 -35.86 -23.96
CA ASP A 844 2.19 -35.64 -24.71
C ASP A 844 3.27 -36.63 -24.27
N GLY A 845 3.83 -37.36 -25.24
CA GLY A 845 5.13 -38.01 -25.12
C GLY A 845 5.13 -39.49 -24.75
N GLU A 846 4.78 -40.35 -25.70
CA GLU A 846 5.54 -41.60 -25.88
C GLU A 846 5.75 -41.84 -27.38
N ALA A 847 6.97 -42.23 -27.77
CA ALA A 847 7.32 -42.40 -29.18
C ALA A 847 6.86 -43.77 -29.67
N GLY A 848 6.15 -43.81 -30.80
CA GLY A 848 5.87 -45.07 -31.49
C GLY A 848 7.17 -45.66 -32.03
N SER A 849 7.61 -46.77 -31.44
CA SER A 849 8.77 -47.54 -31.90
C SER A 849 8.34 -48.51 -33.00
N ASP A 850 8.74 -48.18 -34.23
CA ASP A 850 9.01 -49.11 -35.34
C ASP A 850 7.75 -49.84 -35.91
N GLU A 851 7.75 -50.39 -37.13
CA GLU A 851 8.86 -50.80 -38.01
C GLU A 851 8.71 -50.36 -39.49
N GLU A 852 9.78 -50.66 -40.25
CA GLU A 852 9.92 -50.82 -41.72
C GLU A 852 10.40 -49.65 -42.63
N ALA A 853 11.68 -49.81 -43.00
CA ALA A 853 12.25 -49.74 -44.35
C ALA A 853 12.95 -48.44 -44.83
N ASP A 854 14.29 -48.47 -44.78
CA ASP A 854 15.21 -47.55 -45.46
C ASP A 854 15.25 -47.75 -47.00
N GLU A 855 15.55 -46.68 -47.74
CA GLU A 855 16.50 -46.72 -48.88
C GLU A 855 17.39 -45.44 -48.88
N ASP A 856 18.56 -45.56 -48.25
CA ASP A 856 19.77 -44.74 -48.46
C ASP A 856 20.66 -45.47 -49.53
N PRO A 857 21.82 -44.98 -50.04
CA PRO A 857 22.47 -43.67 -49.93
C PRO A 857 22.89 -43.03 -51.28
N SER A 858 23.42 -41.80 -51.22
CA SER A 858 24.65 -41.45 -52.00
C SER A 858 25.44 -40.26 -51.45
N ASP A 859 26.08 -40.49 -50.29
CA ASP A 859 27.52 -40.25 -50.07
C ASP A 859 28.24 -39.27 -51.04
N ARG A 860 28.45 -38.00 -50.63
CA ARG A 860 29.82 -37.57 -50.22
C ARG A 860 29.99 -36.19 -49.59
N MET A 861 30.87 -36.20 -48.59
CA MET A 861 31.50 -35.08 -47.89
C MET A 861 31.90 -33.87 -48.77
N LEU A 862 31.56 -32.67 -48.30
CA LEU A 862 32.35 -31.46 -48.49
C LEU A 862 32.26 -30.59 -47.22
N GLU A 863 33.39 -30.16 -46.68
CA GLU A 863 33.45 -29.38 -45.44
C GLU A 863 32.93 -27.94 -45.64
N ALA A 864 31.75 -27.64 -45.12
CA ALA A 864 31.23 -26.28 -45.05
C ALA A 864 31.80 -25.56 -43.80
N LYS A 865 32.76 -24.66 -44.00
CA LYS A 865 33.36 -23.84 -42.93
C LYS A 865 32.32 -22.90 -42.29
N PRO A 866 32.36 -22.65 -40.98
CA PRO A 866 31.48 -21.69 -40.34
C PRO A 866 31.89 -20.25 -40.72
N TYR A 867 31.00 -19.49 -41.36
CA TYR A 867 31.16 -18.03 -41.51
C TYR A 867 29.84 -17.29 -41.70
N ALA A 868 29.87 -15.97 -41.45
CA ALA A 868 28.83 -15.00 -41.79
C ALA A 868 27.45 -15.16 -41.13
N ALA A 869 27.42 -15.27 -39.81
CA ALA A 869 26.31 -14.68 -39.07
C ALA A 869 26.36 -13.15 -39.19
N ALA A 870 25.35 -12.51 -39.79
CA ALA A 870 25.20 -11.06 -39.79
C ALA A 870 23.76 -10.60 -40.07
N ARG A 871 23.28 -9.60 -39.30
CA ARG A 871 22.09 -8.75 -39.54
C ARG A 871 20.69 -9.33 -39.22
N GLN A 872 20.46 -9.64 -37.95
CA GLN A 872 19.59 -8.72 -37.20
C GLN A 872 20.53 -7.70 -36.53
N MET A 873 20.22 -6.40 -36.63
CA MET A 873 21.20 -5.36 -36.29
C MET A 873 21.24 -5.05 -34.80
N ASP A 874 22.44 -4.70 -34.33
CA ASP A 874 22.64 -4.02 -33.06
C ASP A 874 21.74 -2.78 -32.93
N TRP A 875 21.14 -2.65 -31.74
CA TRP A 875 20.51 -1.43 -31.25
C TRP A 875 21.09 -1.02 -29.87
N LEU A 876 22.34 -1.42 -29.61
CA LEU A 876 23.04 -1.19 -28.33
C LEU A 876 24.38 -0.43 -28.47
N ASP A 877 25.10 -0.54 -29.59
CA ASP A 877 26.38 0.18 -29.82
C ASP A 877 26.22 1.55 -30.54
N GLY A 878 24.99 2.05 -30.67
CA GLY A 878 24.67 3.24 -31.48
C GLY A 878 24.77 4.60 -30.78
N LEU A 879 25.23 4.68 -29.52
CA LEU A 879 25.15 5.90 -28.69
C LEU A 879 26.50 6.32 -28.09
N GLY A 880 27.45 6.68 -28.97
CA GLY A 880 28.74 7.28 -28.61
C GLY A 880 29.03 8.59 -29.35
N ALA A 881 29.08 9.71 -28.61
CA ALA A 881 29.71 10.99 -29.02
C ALA A 881 29.17 11.74 -30.26
N GLY A 882 27.91 12.16 -30.20
CA GLY A 882 27.55 13.59 -30.11
C GLY A 882 27.72 14.56 -31.31
N LYS A 883 26.68 15.38 -31.53
CA LYS A 883 26.85 16.81 -31.85
C LYS A 883 25.69 17.65 -31.28
N GLN A 884 26.03 18.84 -30.80
CA GLN A 884 25.24 19.70 -29.91
C GLN A 884 23.85 20.09 -30.45
N GLU A 885 22.82 19.87 -29.62
CA GLU A 885 21.77 20.88 -29.40
C GLU A 885 21.98 21.49 -28.00
N SER A 886 21.44 22.68 -27.73
CA SER A 886 21.88 23.52 -26.60
C SER A 886 21.31 23.07 -25.26
N GLU A 887 22.15 22.50 -24.39
CA GLU A 887 21.81 22.15 -23.02
C GLU A 887 21.58 23.38 -22.13
N SER A 888 20.59 23.29 -21.24
CA SER A 888 20.52 24.07 -20.00
C SER A 888 20.67 23.06 -18.85
N PRO A 889 21.52 23.32 -17.83
CA PRO A 889 22.03 22.27 -16.95
C PRO A 889 20.96 21.73 -16.00
N ALA A 890 20.73 20.42 -16.05
CA ALA A 890 19.99 19.70 -15.01
C ALA A 890 20.92 19.32 -13.84
N LEU A 891 20.43 19.43 -12.61
CA LEU A 891 21.22 19.14 -11.40
C LEU A 891 21.36 17.63 -11.17
N THR A 892 22.61 17.18 -10.94
CA THR A 892 22.94 15.78 -10.68
C THR A 892 23.00 15.52 -9.18
N MET A 893 22.04 14.77 -8.64
CA MET A 893 21.99 14.43 -7.20
C MET A 893 23.02 13.36 -6.82
N SER A 894 23.69 13.55 -5.67
CA SER A 894 24.66 12.60 -5.12
C SER A 894 23.99 11.38 -4.46
N MET A 895 24.79 10.34 -4.18
CA MET A 895 24.35 9.08 -3.57
C MET A 895 24.72 9.03 -2.08
N PRO A 896 23.86 8.49 -1.19
CA PRO A 896 24.33 7.91 0.06
C PRO A 896 25.35 6.78 -0.23
N PRO A 897 26.47 6.68 0.50
CA PRO A 897 27.42 5.59 0.30
C PRO A 897 26.75 4.25 0.62
N LEU A 898 26.87 3.31 -0.30
CA LEU A 898 26.39 1.93 -0.11
C LEU A 898 27.44 1.15 0.69
N PRO A 899 27.04 0.23 1.61
CA PRO A 899 27.97 -0.51 2.46
C PRO A 899 29.12 -1.13 1.69
N SER A 900 30.34 -0.87 2.11
CA SER A 900 31.51 -1.39 1.43
C SER A 900 31.69 -2.86 1.80
N VAL A 901 31.76 -3.72 0.77
CA VAL A 901 31.89 -5.16 0.91
C VAL A 901 33.24 -5.58 0.34
N THR A 902 34.16 -5.97 1.22
CA THR A 902 35.51 -6.39 0.84
C THR A 902 35.72 -7.88 1.15
N GLU A 903 36.10 -8.69 0.16
CA GLU A 903 36.45 -10.11 0.39
C GLU A 903 37.87 -10.22 0.98
N GLN A 904 37.93 -10.68 2.23
CA GLN A 904 39.14 -10.85 3.03
C GLN A 904 39.72 -12.26 2.83
N LYS A 905 41.05 -12.41 2.89
CA LYS A 905 41.68 -13.75 2.79
C LYS A 905 41.76 -14.35 4.20
N ALA A 906 41.65 -15.67 4.29
CA ALA A 906 41.57 -16.39 5.57
C ALA A 906 42.72 -16.11 6.56
N ARG A 907 43.90 -15.73 6.04
CA ARG A 907 45.07 -15.35 6.85
C ARG A 907 44.92 -13.95 7.48
N ASP A 908 44.28 -13.02 6.78
CA ASP A 908 44.16 -11.61 7.16
C ASP A 908 43.20 -11.48 8.38
N LEU A 909 42.30 -12.45 8.55
CA LEU A 909 41.44 -12.60 9.74
C LEU A 909 42.22 -12.76 11.06
N GLY A 910 43.47 -13.21 11.03
CA GLY A 910 44.27 -13.48 12.24
C GLY A 910 44.69 -12.23 13.02
N GLU A 911 44.57 -11.06 12.39
CA GLU A 911 44.92 -9.75 12.95
C GLU A 911 43.68 -9.02 13.51
N GLU A 912 42.46 -9.46 13.13
CA GLU A 912 41.20 -8.85 13.55
C GLU A 912 40.75 -9.37 14.93
N GLN A 913 40.66 -8.49 15.93
CA GLN A 913 40.00 -8.85 17.20
C GLN A 913 38.49 -9.04 16.99
N VAL A 914 37.98 -10.18 17.45
CA VAL A 914 36.56 -10.54 17.48
C VAL A 914 36.15 -10.79 18.93
N ASP A 915 35.01 -10.26 19.35
CA ASP A 915 34.45 -10.46 20.69
C ASP A 915 33.44 -11.61 20.69
N THR A 916 32.50 -11.58 19.74
CA THR A 916 31.42 -12.57 19.61
C THR A 916 31.47 -13.26 18.24
N LEU A 917 31.62 -14.58 18.23
CA LEU A 917 31.44 -15.41 17.03
C LEU A 917 30.02 -16.00 17.04
N VAL A 918 29.17 -15.61 16.08
CA VAL A 918 27.80 -16.10 15.94
C VAL A 918 27.76 -17.28 14.96
N VAL A 919 27.18 -18.41 15.36
CA VAL A 919 27.03 -19.60 14.51
C VAL A 919 25.65 -20.24 14.64
N GLY A 920 25.12 -20.81 13.54
CA GLY A 920 23.97 -21.71 13.59
C GLY A 920 24.40 -23.16 13.71
N LEU A 921 23.83 -23.90 14.67
CA LEU A 921 24.06 -25.33 14.89
C LEU A 921 23.31 -26.19 13.85
N GLY A 922 23.64 -26.01 12.56
CA GLY A 922 22.93 -26.66 11.46
C GLY A 922 23.36 -28.10 11.17
N PHE A 923 22.53 -28.81 10.38
CA PHE A 923 22.78 -30.18 9.93
C PHE A 923 23.71 -30.31 8.71
N GLU A 924 23.83 -29.25 7.89
CA GLU A 924 24.62 -29.25 6.65
C GLU A 924 26.11 -29.53 6.94
N GLU A 925 26.78 -30.41 6.18
CA GLU A 925 28.18 -30.81 6.44
C GLU A 925 29.19 -29.66 6.53
N ARG A 926 28.85 -28.55 5.86
CA ARG A 926 29.62 -27.32 5.83
C ARG A 926 29.58 -26.51 7.14
N THR A 927 28.63 -26.73 8.06
CA THR A 927 28.55 -25.96 9.32
C THR A 927 29.69 -26.28 10.30
N PRO A 928 30.01 -27.54 10.68
CA PRO A 928 31.17 -27.82 11.52
C PRO A 928 32.49 -27.52 10.80
N ALA A 929 32.53 -27.64 9.47
CA ALA A 929 33.71 -27.32 8.69
C ALA A 929 34.00 -25.81 8.63
N SER A 930 32.95 -24.98 8.58
CA SER A 930 33.06 -23.51 8.64
C SER A 930 33.53 -23.05 10.02
N LEU A 931 32.89 -23.53 11.10
CA LEU A 931 33.32 -23.29 12.49
C LEU A 931 34.79 -23.70 12.74
N ASN A 932 35.20 -24.88 12.28
CA ASN A 932 36.59 -25.38 12.42
C ASN A 932 37.60 -24.57 11.57
N ARG A 933 37.18 -23.88 10.51
CA ARG A 933 38.03 -22.92 9.79
C ARG A 933 38.14 -21.62 10.57
N LEU A 934 37.03 -21.10 11.10
CA LEU A 934 36.99 -19.87 11.88
C LEU A 934 37.81 -19.95 13.17
N LEU A 935 37.66 -21.01 13.97
CA LEU A 935 38.41 -21.21 15.23
C LEU A 935 39.93 -21.43 15.05
N LYS A 936 40.41 -21.61 13.82
CA LYS A 936 41.85 -21.68 13.50
C LYS A 936 42.49 -20.33 13.18
N HIS A 937 41.67 -19.35 12.79
CA HIS A 937 42.13 -18.02 12.37
C HIS A 937 41.72 -16.94 13.38
N LEU A 938 40.54 -17.07 14.01
CA LEU A 938 40.03 -16.13 15.00
C LEU A 938 40.26 -16.61 16.44
N LYS A 939 40.34 -15.66 17.37
CA LYS A 939 40.33 -15.90 18.83
C LYS A 939 39.17 -15.13 19.48
N PRO A 940 37.90 -15.52 19.21
CA PRO A 940 36.74 -14.81 19.73
C PRO A 940 36.64 -14.97 21.27
N LYS A 941 36.17 -13.94 21.98
CA LYS A 941 36.02 -14.01 23.46
C LYS A 941 34.87 -14.92 23.90
N ARG A 942 33.82 -15.02 23.08
CA ARG A 942 32.72 -15.99 23.22
C ARG A 942 32.18 -16.49 21.88
N VAL A 943 31.49 -17.62 21.90
CA VAL A 943 30.66 -18.11 20.79
C VAL A 943 29.18 -18.01 21.18
N LEU A 944 28.35 -17.42 20.32
CA LEU A 944 26.90 -17.42 20.42
C LEU A 944 26.34 -18.45 19.42
N ALA A 945 25.72 -19.51 19.92
CA ALA A 945 25.25 -20.64 19.12
C ALA A 945 23.71 -20.69 19.06
N VAL A 946 23.17 -20.60 17.85
CA VAL A 946 21.72 -20.73 17.61
C VAL A 946 21.36 -22.21 17.48
N ARG A 947 20.52 -22.70 18.39
CA ARG A 947 19.98 -24.07 18.42
C ARG A 947 18.72 -24.16 17.56
N TYR A 948 18.62 -25.23 16.77
CA TYR A 948 17.46 -25.59 15.97
C TYR A 948 16.79 -26.85 16.51
N GLU A 949 15.52 -27.08 16.16
CA GLU A 949 14.76 -28.28 16.54
C GLU A 949 15.41 -29.57 15.99
N ASN A 950 15.95 -29.50 14.76
CA ASN A 950 16.85 -30.53 14.24
C ASN A 950 18.25 -30.34 14.85
N ILE A 951 18.67 -31.32 15.65
CA ILE A 951 19.97 -31.38 16.32
C ILE A 951 21.13 -31.49 15.31
N GLY A 952 20.92 -32.14 14.16
CA GLY A 952 21.85 -32.14 13.02
C GLY A 952 23.27 -32.60 13.38
N ARG A 953 24.24 -31.68 13.32
CA ARG A 953 25.64 -31.91 13.73
C ARG A 953 26.04 -31.06 14.95
N SER A 954 25.07 -30.64 15.78
CA SER A 954 25.26 -29.80 16.97
C SER A 954 26.38 -30.30 17.88
N ASP A 955 26.40 -31.58 18.24
CA ASP A 955 27.34 -32.10 19.24
C ASP A 955 28.79 -32.07 18.74
N ALA A 956 29.00 -32.30 17.44
CA ALA A 956 30.30 -32.13 16.81
C ALA A 956 30.76 -30.66 16.81
N MET A 957 29.82 -29.71 16.69
CA MET A 957 30.12 -28.27 16.80
C MET A 957 30.39 -27.85 18.26
N ARG A 958 29.60 -28.31 19.23
CA ARG A 958 29.84 -28.12 20.68
C ARG A 958 31.25 -28.64 21.07
N ALA A 959 31.59 -29.84 20.61
CA ALA A 959 32.90 -30.46 20.86
C ALA A 959 34.08 -29.77 20.15
N LEU A 960 33.84 -28.99 19.09
CA LEU A 960 34.85 -28.13 18.47
C LEU A 960 35.13 -26.89 19.32
N VAL A 961 34.09 -26.21 19.83
CA VAL A 961 34.28 -25.02 20.69
C VAL A 961 34.85 -25.40 22.05
N ALA A 962 34.37 -26.47 22.68
CA ALA A 962 34.85 -26.91 24.00
C ALA A 962 36.37 -27.13 24.03
N LYS A 963 36.97 -27.63 22.94
CA LYS A 963 38.43 -27.82 22.79
C LYS A 963 39.24 -26.52 22.75
N THR A 964 38.60 -25.37 22.58
CA THR A 964 39.24 -24.04 22.59
C THR A 964 39.14 -23.32 23.94
N GLY A 965 38.41 -23.90 24.92
CA GLY A 965 38.21 -23.29 26.25
C GLY A 965 37.32 -22.04 26.26
N LEU A 966 36.67 -21.71 25.14
CA LEU A 966 35.83 -20.53 24.99
C LEU A 966 34.46 -20.70 25.63
N ARG A 967 33.91 -19.59 26.15
CA ARG A 967 32.52 -19.51 26.62
C ARG A 967 31.56 -19.69 25.43
N VAL A 968 30.58 -20.58 25.60
CA VAL A 968 29.44 -20.74 24.69
C VAL A 968 28.19 -20.21 25.37
N ASP A 969 27.53 -19.25 24.73
CA ASP A 969 26.14 -18.87 25.02
C ASP A 969 25.25 -19.57 23.97
N GLU A 970 24.17 -20.25 24.38
CA GLU A 970 23.22 -20.88 23.45
C GLU A 970 21.86 -20.17 23.50
N VAL A 971 21.19 -20.06 22.34
CA VAL A 971 19.83 -19.52 22.23
C VAL A 971 18.99 -20.33 21.24
N ASP A 972 17.71 -20.56 21.56
CA ASP A 972 16.79 -21.26 20.68
C ASP A 972 16.35 -20.37 19.50
N TYR A 973 16.31 -20.98 18.31
CA TYR A 973 15.82 -20.32 17.10
C TYR A 973 14.39 -19.77 17.25
N ALA A 974 13.54 -20.38 18.08
CA ALA A 974 12.21 -19.88 18.37
C ALA A 974 12.25 -18.47 19.00
N ALA A 975 13.14 -18.25 19.98
CA ALA A 975 13.33 -16.94 20.63
C ALA A 975 13.98 -15.92 19.68
N VAL A 976 14.96 -16.36 18.88
CA VAL A 976 15.54 -15.51 17.82
C VAL A 976 14.48 -15.11 16.76
N ALA A 977 13.45 -15.94 16.56
CA ALA A 977 12.36 -15.67 15.61
C ALA A 977 11.19 -14.87 16.19
N SER A 978 11.00 -14.79 17.52
CA SER A 978 10.05 -13.87 18.16
C SER A 978 10.61 -12.44 18.33
N GLY A 979 11.93 -12.29 18.26
CA GLY A 979 12.65 -11.01 18.40
C GLY A 979 13.58 -10.95 19.62
N ASP A 980 13.54 -11.97 20.48
CA ASP A 980 14.32 -12.10 21.72
C ASP A 980 15.78 -12.55 21.45
N ALA A 981 16.41 -11.96 20.43
CA ALA A 981 17.77 -12.29 20.01
C ALA A 981 18.83 -11.64 20.93
N PRO A 982 19.83 -12.38 21.44
CA PRO A 982 20.84 -11.82 22.35
C PRO A 982 21.72 -10.76 21.69
N GLU A 983 22.02 -9.68 22.42
CA GLU A 983 22.84 -8.57 21.92
C GLU A 983 24.28 -8.99 21.56
N LEU A 984 24.76 -8.48 20.43
CA LEU A 984 26.11 -8.69 19.92
C LEU A 984 27.07 -7.64 20.48
N GLY A 985 27.50 -7.85 21.72
CA GLY A 985 28.57 -7.05 22.34
C GLY A 985 29.93 -7.26 21.65
N GLY A 986 30.56 -6.16 21.27
CA GLY A 986 31.88 -6.11 20.65
C GLY A 986 31.90 -6.63 19.20
N ARG A 987 33.07 -6.59 18.56
CA ARG A 987 33.19 -6.83 17.12
C ARG A 987 32.80 -8.26 16.76
N ALA A 988 31.84 -8.39 15.83
CA ALA A 988 31.20 -9.66 15.53
C ALA A 988 31.77 -10.34 14.27
N MET A 989 31.94 -11.66 14.36
CA MET A 989 32.02 -12.55 13.19
C MET A 989 30.72 -13.36 13.12
N ILE A 990 30.05 -13.34 11.97
CA ILE A 990 28.75 -14.01 11.77
C ILE A 990 28.88 -15.08 10.69
N ASP A 991 28.79 -16.36 11.09
CA ASP A 991 28.82 -17.47 10.15
C ASP A 991 27.42 -17.75 9.59
N VAL A 992 27.11 -17.08 8.48
CA VAL A 992 25.85 -17.24 7.75
C VAL A 992 25.72 -18.62 7.08
N THR A 993 26.76 -19.47 7.11
CA THR A 993 26.69 -20.86 6.64
C THR A 993 25.64 -21.67 7.41
N GLY A 994 25.57 -21.53 8.73
CA GLY A 994 24.68 -22.34 9.57
C GLY A 994 23.32 -21.72 9.89
N LEU A 995 23.13 -20.43 9.61
CA LEU A 995 21.93 -19.69 10.04
C LEU A 995 20.76 -19.85 9.07
N ALA A 996 19.55 -20.00 9.61
CA ALA A 996 18.29 -19.79 8.88
C ALA A 996 18.17 -18.32 8.45
N LYS A 997 17.53 -18.03 7.30
CA LYS A 997 17.53 -16.66 6.70
C LYS A 997 17.01 -15.56 7.66
N SER A 998 16.03 -15.88 8.51
CA SER A 998 15.48 -15.00 9.55
C SER A 998 16.51 -14.67 10.65
N ALA A 999 17.16 -15.70 11.21
CA ALA A 999 18.22 -15.52 12.21
C ALA A 999 19.46 -14.84 11.61
N LEU A 1000 19.84 -15.22 10.39
CA LEU A 1000 20.86 -14.55 9.57
C LEU A 1000 20.56 -13.07 9.44
N PHE A 1001 19.33 -12.72 9.03
CA PHE A 1001 18.90 -11.34 8.88
C PHE A 1001 18.97 -10.58 10.21
N GLY A 1002 18.41 -11.16 11.28
CA GLY A 1002 18.43 -10.58 12.62
C GLY A 1002 19.85 -10.28 13.11
N PHE A 1003 20.75 -11.27 13.07
CA PHE A 1003 22.14 -11.10 13.56
C PHE A 1003 23.01 -10.24 12.64
N VAL A 1004 22.90 -10.35 11.31
CA VAL A 1004 23.65 -9.47 10.39
C VAL A 1004 23.20 -8.02 10.57
N ARG A 1005 21.89 -7.78 10.69
CA ARG A 1005 21.34 -6.45 10.88
C ARG A 1005 21.72 -5.87 12.25
N SER A 1006 21.48 -6.58 13.35
CA SER A 1006 21.82 -6.10 14.69
C SER A 1006 23.32 -5.97 14.90
N GLY A 1007 24.12 -6.87 14.33
CA GLY A 1007 25.58 -6.81 14.35
C GLY A 1007 26.12 -5.58 13.64
N LEU A 1008 25.62 -5.27 12.44
CA LEU A 1008 25.95 -4.03 11.74
C LEU A 1008 25.51 -2.80 12.55
N SER A 1009 24.25 -2.75 12.99
CA SER A 1009 23.72 -1.62 13.77
C SER A 1009 24.42 -1.38 15.12
N ALA A 1010 25.10 -2.38 15.70
CA ALA A 1010 25.87 -2.24 16.93
C ALA A 1010 27.37 -1.98 16.69
N CYS A 1011 27.95 -2.55 15.63
CA CYS A 1011 29.40 -2.64 15.45
C CYS A 1011 29.97 -1.83 14.30
N GLU A 1012 29.15 -1.40 13.32
CA GLU A 1012 29.49 -0.67 12.08
C GLU A 1012 30.36 -1.46 11.08
N SER A 1013 31.32 -2.23 11.59
CA SER A 1013 32.11 -3.21 10.84
C SER A 1013 31.84 -4.60 11.40
N ILE A 1014 31.33 -5.52 10.57
CA ILE A 1014 31.25 -6.94 10.91
C ILE A 1014 32.03 -7.79 9.91
N LEU A 1015 32.48 -8.95 10.39
CA LEU A 1015 32.99 -10.00 9.53
C LEU A 1015 31.87 -11.01 9.28
N ILE A 1016 31.72 -11.45 8.03
CA ILE A 1016 30.72 -12.42 7.59
C ILE A 1016 31.44 -13.60 6.96
N ALA A 1017 31.18 -14.81 7.46
CA ALA A 1017 31.71 -16.04 6.90
C ALA A 1017 30.63 -16.80 6.12
N TYR A 1018 30.93 -17.15 4.87
CA TYR A 1018 30.09 -18.04 4.06
C TYR A 1018 30.92 -19.19 3.49
N THR A 1019 30.55 -20.41 3.84
CA THR A 1019 31.11 -21.63 3.25
C THR A 1019 30.13 -22.20 2.21
N ALA A 1020 30.60 -22.34 0.97
CA ALA A 1020 29.84 -22.98 -0.09
C ALA A 1020 29.65 -24.48 0.15
N ALA A 1021 28.61 -25.06 -0.44
CA ALA A 1021 28.49 -26.51 -0.63
C ALA A 1021 29.19 -26.96 -1.92
N LYS A 1022 29.38 -28.28 -2.12
CA LYS A 1022 29.80 -28.84 -3.42
C LYS A 1022 28.63 -29.07 -4.36
N GLN A 1023 27.47 -29.47 -3.82
CA GLN A 1023 26.23 -29.73 -4.54
C GLN A 1023 25.07 -29.01 -3.84
N TYR A 1024 24.12 -28.53 -4.63
CA TYR A 1024 22.91 -27.82 -4.18
C TYR A 1024 21.72 -28.40 -4.93
N TYR A 1025 20.57 -28.57 -4.27
CA TYR A 1025 19.29 -28.86 -4.93
C TYR A 1025 18.62 -27.57 -5.44
N PRO A 1026 17.86 -27.60 -6.55
CA PRO A 1026 17.61 -28.73 -7.46
C PRO A 1026 18.86 -29.10 -8.27
N LEU A 1027 18.92 -30.34 -8.74
CA LEU A 1027 20.03 -30.91 -9.50
C LEU A 1027 20.04 -30.42 -10.95
N GLU A 1028 21.20 -30.52 -11.60
CA GLU A 1028 21.40 -30.09 -13.00
C GLU A 1028 20.48 -30.84 -13.99
N THR A 1029 20.09 -32.08 -13.69
CA THR A 1029 19.10 -32.86 -14.47
C THR A 1029 17.69 -32.27 -14.35
N GLU A 1030 17.26 -31.93 -13.14
CA GLU A 1030 15.95 -31.33 -12.84
C GLU A 1030 15.85 -29.90 -13.39
N LEU A 1031 16.97 -29.18 -13.47
CA LEU A 1031 17.02 -27.84 -14.03
C LEU A 1031 17.00 -27.84 -15.58
N ARG A 1032 17.30 -28.95 -16.24
CA ARG A 1032 17.29 -29.04 -17.71
C ARG A 1032 15.89 -29.22 -18.28
N SER A 1033 15.06 -30.08 -17.70
CA SER A 1033 13.67 -30.28 -18.17
C SER A 1033 12.89 -28.96 -18.26
N VAL A 1034 13.08 -28.05 -17.30
CA VAL A 1034 12.46 -26.72 -17.29
C VAL A 1034 13.02 -25.79 -18.37
N LEU A 1035 14.28 -25.96 -18.77
CA LEU A 1035 14.89 -25.18 -19.85
C LEU A 1035 14.52 -25.70 -21.23
N ASP A 1036 14.31 -27.00 -21.36
CA ASP A 1036 13.82 -27.62 -22.59
C ASP A 1036 12.31 -27.36 -22.76
N ALA A 1037 11.53 -27.32 -21.66
CA ALA A 1037 10.16 -26.79 -21.65
C ALA A 1037 10.09 -25.28 -21.96
N TYR A 1038 11.08 -24.47 -21.55
CA TYR A 1038 11.16 -23.06 -21.96
C TYR A 1038 11.50 -22.88 -23.44
N ARG A 1039 12.14 -23.87 -24.07
CA ARG A 1039 12.54 -23.82 -25.50
C ARG A 1039 11.43 -24.23 -26.47
N SER A 1040 10.37 -24.90 -26.00
CA SER A 1040 9.23 -25.29 -26.86
C SER A 1040 8.29 -24.13 -27.23
N ASP A 1041 8.41 -23.02 -26.50
CA ASP A 1041 7.56 -21.81 -26.58
C ASP A 1041 6.10 -22.05 -26.11
N ASP A 1042 5.89 -23.02 -25.21
CA ASP A 1042 4.61 -23.29 -24.53
C ASP A 1042 4.61 -22.82 -23.05
N PRO A 1043 3.80 -21.81 -22.69
CA PRO A 1043 3.64 -21.35 -21.30
C PRO A 1043 3.07 -22.40 -20.33
N HIS A 1044 2.23 -23.35 -20.78
CA HIS A 1044 1.63 -24.33 -19.87
C HIS A 1044 2.67 -25.36 -19.41
N SER A 1045 3.39 -25.98 -20.35
CA SER A 1045 4.50 -26.90 -20.06
C SER A 1045 5.57 -26.24 -19.18
N LEU A 1046 5.85 -24.94 -19.39
CA LEU A 1046 6.81 -24.18 -18.61
C LEU A 1046 6.42 -24.06 -17.12
N LEU A 1047 5.15 -23.75 -16.83
CA LEU A 1047 4.65 -23.64 -15.47
C LEU A 1047 4.57 -25.00 -14.76
N THR A 1048 4.14 -26.05 -15.48
CA THR A 1048 4.13 -27.42 -14.96
C THR A 1048 5.54 -27.95 -14.67
N ALA A 1049 6.51 -27.65 -15.55
CA ALA A 1049 7.91 -28.03 -15.34
C ALA A 1049 8.55 -27.29 -14.16
N LEU A 1050 8.21 -26.01 -13.93
CA LEU A 1050 8.59 -25.28 -12.71
C LEU A 1050 8.05 -25.98 -11.45
N ARG A 1051 6.75 -26.27 -11.40
CA ARG A 1051 6.09 -26.92 -10.26
C ARG A 1051 6.68 -28.30 -9.91
N GLY A 1052 7.19 -29.03 -10.90
CA GLY A 1052 7.86 -30.33 -10.73
C GLY A 1052 9.26 -30.27 -10.10
N ILE A 1053 9.84 -29.09 -9.90
CA ILE A 1053 11.19 -28.93 -9.33
C ILE A 1053 11.23 -29.38 -7.85
N LEU A 1054 12.13 -30.30 -7.52
CA LEU A 1054 12.43 -30.64 -6.12
C LEU A 1054 13.23 -29.52 -5.43
N THR A 1055 12.52 -28.60 -4.79
CA THR A 1055 13.09 -27.47 -4.05
C THR A 1055 13.69 -27.87 -2.69
N GLY A 1056 13.36 -29.05 -2.16
CA GLY A 1056 13.72 -29.47 -0.79
C GLY A 1056 13.00 -28.67 0.31
N GLU A 1057 11.85 -28.06 -0.01
CA GLU A 1057 11.04 -27.21 0.86
C GLU A 1057 9.56 -27.53 0.61
N VAL A 1058 8.77 -27.72 1.67
CA VAL A 1058 7.37 -28.14 1.58
C VAL A 1058 6.46 -27.06 2.13
N GLY A 1059 5.39 -26.76 1.40
CA GLY A 1059 4.34 -25.82 1.81
C GLY A 1059 3.41 -26.38 2.90
N PRO A 1060 2.40 -25.61 3.35
CA PRO A 1060 2.14 -24.24 2.93
C PRO A 1060 3.26 -23.28 3.33
N TYR A 1061 3.43 -22.22 2.55
CA TYR A 1061 4.32 -21.13 2.89
C TYR A 1061 3.58 -20.08 3.73
N ARG A 1062 4.35 -19.27 4.48
CA ARG A 1062 3.83 -18.12 5.21
C ARG A 1062 4.84 -16.98 5.16
N SER A 1063 4.42 -15.79 4.75
CA SER A 1063 5.25 -14.59 4.91
C SER A 1063 5.31 -14.17 6.38
N ILE A 1064 6.52 -14.15 6.93
CA ILE A 1064 6.80 -13.66 8.28
C ILE A 1064 7.45 -12.27 8.16
N PRO A 1065 6.87 -11.23 8.79
CA PRO A 1065 7.49 -9.92 8.84
C PRO A 1065 8.73 -9.99 9.75
N LEU A 1066 9.93 -9.69 9.20
CA LEU A 1066 11.17 -9.60 9.98
C LEU A 1066 11.47 -8.19 10.51
N LEU A 1067 10.80 -7.19 9.95
CA LEU A 1067 10.67 -5.86 10.53
C LEU A 1067 9.27 -5.74 11.15
N THR A 1068 9.12 -4.90 12.17
CA THR A 1068 7.85 -4.66 12.88
C THR A 1068 7.17 -3.37 12.41
N ALA A 1069 7.36 -3.03 11.13
CA ALA A 1069 7.20 -1.68 10.60
C ALA A 1069 5.76 -1.29 10.17
N GLU A 1070 5.33 -0.09 10.57
CA GLU A 1070 4.11 0.61 10.15
C GLU A 1070 4.40 1.26 8.80
N SER A 1071 4.31 0.51 7.71
CA SER A 1071 4.22 1.13 6.38
C SER A 1071 3.11 2.19 6.35
N ASP A 1072 3.24 3.24 5.54
CA ASP A 1072 2.07 4.06 5.23
C ASP A 1072 1.26 3.17 4.31
N GLN A 1073 0.21 2.55 4.84
CA GLN A 1073 -0.51 1.53 4.10
C GLN A 1073 -1.26 2.09 2.87
N THR A 1074 -1.19 3.41 2.64
CA THR A 1074 -1.61 4.05 1.40
C THR A 1074 -0.48 4.32 0.38
N ARG A 1075 0.80 4.34 0.77
CA ARG A 1075 1.91 4.54 -0.20
C ARG A 1075 1.95 3.34 -1.15
N LEU A 1076 2.07 3.63 -2.45
CA LEU A 1076 2.28 2.62 -3.49
C LEU A 1076 3.43 1.70 -3.08
N ARG A 1077 3.31 0.39 -3.28
CA ARG A 1077 4.30 -0.59 -2.80
C ARG A 1077 5.26 -1.00 -3.91
N ALA A 1078 6.56 -0.87 -3.63
CA ALA A 1078 7.67 -1.36 -4.42
C ALA A 1078 8.29 -2.59 -3.74
N LEU A 1079 8.63 -3.63 -4.49
CA LEU A 1079 9.35 -4.80 -3.96
C LEU A 1079 10.60 -5.10 -4.77
N SER A 1080 11.78 -5.14 -4.12
CA SER A 1080 12.92 -5.88 -4.66
C SER A 1080 12.97 -7.27 -4.03
N ALA A 1081 12.77 -8.30 -4.85
CA ALA A 1081 12.93 -9.70 -4.45
C ALA A 1081 14.04 -10.36 -5.28
N PHE A 1082 14.38 -11.61 -4.99
CA PHE A 1082 15.43 -12.35 -5.69
C PHE A 1082 14.87 -13.56 -6.44
N ALA A 1083 15.39 -13.79 -7.64
CA ALA A 1083 15.18 -15.02 -8.37
C ALA A 1083 15.87 -16.19 -7.66
N SER A 1084 15.24 -17.35 -7.73
CA SER A 1084 15.79 -18.60 -7.22
C SER A 1084 15.20 -19.75 -8.03
N SER A 1085 15.95 -20.83 -8.21
CA SER A 1085 15.37 -22.09 -8.69
C SER A 1085 14.36 -22.68 -7.68
N LYS A 1086 14.48 -22.32 -6.39
CA LYS A 1086 13.41 -22.47 -5.38
C LYS A 1086 12.43 -21.29 -5.49
N HIS A 1087 11.69 -21.27 -6.58
CA HIS A 1087 10.88 -20.13 -7.03
C HIS A 1087 9.59 -19.95 -6.22
N GLU A 1088 9.04 -21.02 -5.67
CA GLU A 1088 7.86 -21.03 -4.77
C GLU A 1088 7.83 -19.89 -3.75
N ARG A 1089 8.95 -19.59 -3.07
CA ARG A 1089 9.00 -18.48 -2.11
C ARG A 1089 8.76 -17.12 -2.75
N LEU A 1090 9.24 -16.93 -3.98
CA LEU A 1090 8.99 -15.73 -4.76
C LEU A 1090 7.54 -15.69 -5.19
N LEU A 1091 7.00 -16.79 -5.74
CA LEU A 1091 5.58 -16.83 -6.14
C LEU A 1091 4.63 -16.57 -4.96
N HIS A 1092 4.87 -17.15 -3.77
CA HIS A 1092 4.01 -16.97 -2.60
C HIS A 1092 4.08 -15.56 -1.98
N LEU A 1093 5.26 -15.06 -1.59
CA LEU A 1093 5.38 -13.67 -1.11
C LEU A 1093 4.83 -12.69 -2.16
N VAL A 1094 4.94 -13.09 -3.43
CA VAL A 1094 4.65 -12.28 -4.61
C VAL A 1094 3.45 -11.37 -4.35
N GLY A 1095 2.37 -11.99 -3.88
CA GLY A 1095 0.98 -11.52 -4.04
C GLY A 1095 -0.05 -12.14 -3.09
N GLU A 1096 0.39 -12.73 -1.98
CA GLU A 1096 -0.23 -12.49 -0.68
C GLU A 1096 -0.44 -10.97 -0.43
N ARG A 1097 0.34 -10.12 -1.11
CA ARG A 1097 0.33 -8.65 -1.06
C ARG A 1097 0.35 -8.02 -2.46
N GLU A 1098 -0.55 -7.08 -2.78
CA GLU A 1098 -0.50 -6.37 -4.07
C GLU A 1098 0.63 -5.32 -4.10
N TYR A 1099 1.43 -5.24 -5.18
CA TYR A 1099 2.51 -4.25 -5.33
C TYR A 1099 2.40 -3.53 -6.68
N ASP A 1100 2.66 -2.22 -6.69
CA ASP A 1100 2.56 -1.35 -7.86
C ASP A 1100 3.80 -1.40 -8.77
N ILE A 1101 4.96 -1.75 -8.18
CA ILE A 1101 6.26 -1.91 -8.86
C ILE A 1101 7.00 -3.10 -8.24
N ILE A 1102 7.60 -3.96 -9.08
CA ILE A 1102 8.41 -5.09 -8.60
C ILE A 1102 9.67 -5.26 -9.45
N GLU A 1103 10.78 -5.53 -8.78
CA GLU A 1103 11.99 -6.07 -9.38
C GLU A 1103 12.24 -7.46 -8.81
N VAL A 1104 12.68 -8.35 -9.70
CA VAL A 1104 13.30 -9.60 -9.29
C VAL A 1104 14.76 -9.57 -9.75
N LEU A 1105 15.66 -9.49 -8.78
CA LEU A 1105 17.11 -9.59 -9.00
C LEU A 1105 17.46 -11.02 -9.41
N THR A 1106 17.92 -11.15 -10.65
CA THR A 1106 18.19 -12.44 -11.31
C THR A 1106 19.68 -12.74 -11.40
N ASP A 1107 20.04 -14.01 -11.33
CA ASP A 1107 21.45 -14.42 -11.45
C ASP A 1107 21.95 -14.20 -12.90
N SER A 1108 23.01 -13.39 -13.04
CA SER A 1108 23.68 -13.08 -14.31
C SER A 1108 24.49 -14.26 -14.86
N ALA A 1109 24.76 -15.29 -14.05
CA ALA A 1109 25.45 -16.49 -14.50
C ALA A 1109 24.69 -17.21 -15.63
N ARG A 1110 25.43 -17.88 -16.52
CA ARG A 1110 24.85 -18.70 -17.62
C ARG A 1110 24.62 -20.17 -17.21
N THR A 1111 24.39 -20.43 -15.92
CA THR A 1111 24.09 -21.78 -15.41
C THR A 1111 22.61 -22.14 -15.61
N SER A 1112 22.30 -23.43 -15.65
CA SER A 1112 20.92 -23.92 -15.75
C SER A 1112 20.05 -23.37 -14.60
N ARG A 1113 20.61 -23.30 -13.38
CA ARG A 1113 19.98 -22.71 -12.19
C ARG A 1113 19.62 -21.24 -12.37
N ALA A 1114 20.54 -20.44 -12.92
CA ALA A 1114 20.34 -19.02 -13.18
C ALA A 1114 19.31 -18.77 -14.29
N ASN A 1115 19.31 -19.61 -15.32
CA ASN A 1115 18.30 -19.58 -16.38
C ASN A 1115 16.89 -19.88 -15.82
N VAL A 1116 16.73 -20.94 -15.02
CA VAL A 1116 15.46 -21.28 -14.34
C VAL A 1116 15.03 -20.16 -13.37
N GLY A 1117 15.98 -19.54 -12.67
CA GLY A 1117 15.70 -18.33 -11.87
C GLY A 1117 15.16 -17.18 -12.72
N ARG A 1118 15.75 -16.89 -13.89
CA ARG A 1118 15.26 -15.85 -14.82
C ARG A 1118 13.88 -16.15 -15.42
N ILE A 1119 13.57 -17.42 -15.63
CA ILE A 1119 12.23 -17.87 -16.05
C ILE A 1119 11.22 -17.61 -14.93
N ALA A 1120 11.49 -18.12 -13.74
CA ALA A 1120 10.63 -17.92 -12.57
C ALA A 1120 10.44 -16.44 -12.22
N ALA A 1121 11.47 -15.61 -12.42
CA ALA A 1121 11.38 -14.17 -12.26
C ALA A 1121 10.39 -13.52 -13.22
N ARG A 1122 10.33 -13.95 -14.49
CA ARG A 1122 9.37 -13.40 -15.46
C ARG A 1122 7.93 -13.76 -15.09
N VAL A 1123 7.68 -15.04 -14.79
CA VAL A 1123 6.39 -15.49 -14.23
C VAL A 1123 6.05 -14.69 -12.97
N ALA A 1124 7.06 -14.40 -12.14
CA ALA A 1124 6.92 -13.60 -10.92
C ALA A 1124 6.84 -12.07 -11.11
N MET A 1125 6.72 -11.57 -12.34
CA MET A 1125 6.56 -10.14 -12.66
C MET A 1125 5.56 -9.84 -13.76
N GLU A 1126 5.09 -10.88 -14.47
CA GLU A 1126 3.95 -10.84 -15.37
C GLU A 1126 2.77 -10.08 -14.74
N ASP A 1127 2.58 -10.15 -13.41
CA ASP A 1127 1.43 -9.49 -12.78
C ASP A 1127 1.51 -7.98 -12.49
N ILE A 1128 2.63 -7.31 -12.76
CA ILE A 1128 2.85 -5.94 -12.24
C ILE A 1128 3.08 -4.94 -13.38
N PRO A 1129 2.36 -3.79 -13.44
CA PRO A 1129 2.50 -2.81 -14.53
C PRO A 1129 3.91 -2.26 -14.73
N ASN A 1130 4.80 -2.42 -13.75
CA ASN A 1130 6.17 -1.93 -13.75
C ASN A 1130 7.18 -3.03 -13.38
N GLY A 1131 6.92 -4.30 -13.71
CA GLY A 1131 7.81 -5.43 -13.43
C GLY A 1131 9.13 -5.38 -14.22
N GLN A 1132 10.30 -5.47 -13.55
CA GLN A 1132 11.62 -5.50 -14.22
C GLN A 1132 12.59 -6.59 -13.71
N PRO A 1133 13.06 -7.52 -14.57
CA PRO A 1133 14.16 -8.44 -14.23
C PRO A 1133 15.53 -7.78 -14.42
N THR A 1134 16.24 -7.52 -13.32
CA THR A 1134 17.60 -6.98 -13.34
C THR A 1134 18.63 -8.11 -13.13
N PRO A 1135 19.62 -8.31 -14.02
CA PRO A 1135 20.67 -9.33 -13.85
C PRO A 1135 21.82 -8.84 -12.96
N VAL A 1136 22.20 -9.65 -11.96
CA VAL A 1136 23.25 -9.39 -10.96
C VAL A 1136 23.96 -10.70 -10.63
N ASP A 1137 25.26 -10.69 -10.33
CA ASP A 1137 25.96 -11.91 -9.88
C ASP A 1137 25.45 -12.32 -8.49
N ALA A 1138 24.80 -13.49 -8.41
CA ALA A 1138 24.18 -13.96 -7.16
C ALA A 1138 25.19 -14.49 -6.10
N ALA A 1139 26.49 -14.49 -6.42
CA ALA A 1139 27.60 -14.79 -5.52
C ALA A 1139 28.42 -13.54 -5.14
N ASP A 1140 28.35 -12.43 -5.86
CA ASP A 1140 28.98 -11.18 -5.46
C ASP A 1140 28.08 -10.37 -4.52
N LEU A 1141 28.43 -10.38 -3.23
CA LEU A 1141 27.75 -9.62 -2.19
C LEU A 1141 27.86 -8.10 -2.41
N SER A 1142 28.94 -7.61 -3.02
CA SER A 1142 29.08 -6.19 -3.38
C SER A 1142 28.10 -5.81 -4.49
N ALA A 1143 28.04 -6.58 -5.58
CA ALA A 1143 27.10 -6.35 -6.67
C ALA A 1143 25.62 -6.44 -6.22
N LEU A 1144 25.30 -7.39 -5.33
CA LEU A 1144 23.94 -7.52 -4.76
C LEU A 1144 23.55 -6.34 -3.88
N VAL A 1145 24.46 -5.87 -3.00
CA VAL A 1145 24.26 -4.65 -2.20
C VAL A 1145 24.13 -3.42 -3.11
N GLN A 1146 24.96 -3.31 -4.16
CA GLN A 1146 24.85 -2.22 -5.12
C GLN A 1146 23.53 -2.21 -5.91
N ALA A 1147 23.05 -3.38 -6.35
CA ALA A 1147 21.81 -3.48 -7.11
C ALA A 1147 20.59 -3.11 -6.25
N LEU A 1148 20.47 -3.72 -5.07
CA LEU A 1148 19.45 -3.37 -4.08
C LEU A 1148 19.51 -1.88 -3.74
N GLY A 1149 20.71 -1.34 -3.49
CA GLY A 1149 20.90 0.07 -3.14
C GLY A 1149 20.48 1.06 -4.22
N ARG A 1150 20.69 0.74 -5.52
CA ARG A 1150 20.20 1.55 -6.65
C ARG A 1150 18.67 1.50 -6.81
N ARG A 1151 18.04 0.40 -6.45
CA ARG A 1151 16.60 0.16 -6.71
C ARG A 1151 15.71 0.61 -5.58
N HIS A 1152 16.22 0.39 -4.38
CA HIS A 1152 15.98 1.24 -3.25
C HIS A 1152 16.06 2.75 -3.63
N GLN A 1153 17.15 3.21 -4.28
CA GLN A 1153 17.26 4.62 -4.72
C GLN A 1153 16.14 5.04 -5.70
N ASP A 1154 15.84 4.23 -6.71
CA ASP A 1154 14.85 4.56 -7.73
C ASP A 1154 13.42 4.62 -7.20
N TRP A 1155 13.05 3.79 -6.22
CA TRP A 1155 11.64 3.55 -5.88
C TRP A 1155 11.23 4.09 -4.54
N TYR A 1156 12.00 3.81 -3.49
CA TYR A 1156 11.74 4.41 -2.19
C TYR A 1156 12.05 5.90 -2.20
N VAL A 1157 13.24 6.17 -2.71
CA VAL A 1157 14.00 7.40 -2.55
C VAL A 1157 13.54 8.38 -3.64
N ARG A 1158 13.55 8.04 -4.93
CA ARG A 1158 12.95 8.90 -6.00
C ARG A 1158 11.45 8.75 -6.21
N GLY A 1159 10.91 7.55 -6.06
CA GLY A 1159 9.50 7.26 -6.37
C GLY A 1159 8.51 7.49 -5.23
N GLY A 1160 8.98 7.66 -3.99
CA GLY A 1160 8.13 7.79 -2.80
C GLY A 1160 7.32 6.54 -2.44
N LEU A 1161 7.63 5.38 -3.01
CA LEU A 1161 6.95 4.11 -2.72
C LEU A 1161 7.34 3.58 -1.33
N ASN A 1162 6.51 2.72 -0.75
CA ASN A 1162 6.98 1.84 0.31
C ASN A 1162 7.87 0.76 -0.32
N PHE A 1163 9.14 0.65 0.09
CA PHE A 1163 10.07 -0.35 -0.44
C PHE A 1163 10.15 -1.53 0.51
N GLU A 1164 9.74 -2.70 0.02
CA GLU A 1164 9.77 -3.98 0.73
C GLU A 1164 10.86 -4.87 0.12
N ILE A 1165 11.45 -5.79 0.89
CA ILE A 1165 12.42 -6.79 0.36
C ILE A 1165 11.96 -8.21 0.69
N GLY A 1166 11.94 -9.07 -0.35
CA GLY A 1166 11.65 -10.49 -0.21
C GLY A 1166 12.90 -11.34 -0.01
N LEU A 1167 13.00 -12.09 1.09
CA LEU A 1167 14.12 -13.02 1.35
C LEU A 1167 13.98 -14.35 0.58
N THR A 1168 13.62 -14.27 -0.69
CA THR A 1168 13.29 -15.40 -1.58
C THR A 1168 14.55 -16.16 -2.04
N GLY A 1169 15.66 -15.45 -2.26
CA GLY A 1169 16.91 -15.93 -2.86
C GLY A 1169 17.80 -16.86 -2.02
N ASN A 1170 19.10 -16.84 -2.29
CA ASN A 1170 20.12 -17.64 -1.60
C ASN A 1170 20.60 -17.00 -0.26
N LYS A 1171 21.55 -17.61 0.45
CA LYS A 1171 22.09 -17.09 1.73
C LYS A 1171 22.89 -15.78 1.56
N MET A 1172 23.60 -15.57 0.44
CA MET A 1172 24.28 -14.32 0.11
C MET A 1172 23.30 -13.20 -0.22
N GLN A 1173 22.22 -13.49 -0.92
CA GLN A 1173 21.13 -12.54 -1.21
C GLN A 1173 20.35 -12.15 0.05
N ALA A 1174 20.11 -13.10 0.97
CA ALA A 1174 19.57 -12.79 2.29
C ALA A 1174 20.55 -11.95 3.13
N THR A 1175 21.86 -12.17 2.98
CA THR A 1175 22.89 -11.31 3.59
C THR A 1175 22.87 -9.92 2.98
N ALA A 1176 22.80 -9.78 1.65
CA ALA A 1176 22.70 -8.49 0.97
C ALA A 1176 21.46 -7.70 1.43
N ALA A 1177 20.31 -8.37 1.54
CA ALA A 1177 19.09 -7.78 2.10
C ALA A 1177 19.25 -7.34 3.57
N ALA A 1178 19.98 -8.09 4.40
CA ALA A 1178 20.25 -7.75 5.79
C ALA A 1178 21.25 -6.60 5.96
N VAL A 1179 22.29 -6.56 5.11
CA VAL A 1179 23.27 -5.46 5.00
C VAL A 1179 22.56 -4.18 4.56
N ILE A 1180 21.73 -4.28 3.51
CA ILE A 1180 20.88 -3.19 3.04
C ILE A 1180 19.95 -2.73 4.15
N SER A 1181 19.17 -3.61 4.79
CA SER A 1181 18.24 -3.22 5.86
C SER A 1181 18.88 -2.70 7.16
N ALA A 1182 20.22 -2.68 7.25
CA ALA A 1182 20.97 -2.18 8.39
C ALA A 1182 21.58 -0.79 8.15
N ALA A 1183 22.00 -0.51 6.91
CA ALA A 1183 22.67 0.73 6.50
C ALA A 1183 21.79 1.64 5.64
N LEU A 1184 20.94 1.00 4.86
CA LEU A 1184 19.85 1.59 4.13
C LEU A 1184 18.52 1.21 4.80
N PRO A 1185 17.51 1.92 4.35
CA PRO A 1185 15.42 1.56 4.98
C PRO A 1185 15.07 0.19 4.43
N VAL A 1186 14.02 -0.39 5.00
CA VAL A 1186 13.04 -1.17 4.25
C VAL A 1186 11.73 -1.00 5.01
N ASN A 1187 10.62 -0.69 4.34
CA ASN A 1187 9.31 -0.65 5.01
C ASN A 1187 8.90 -2.00 5.55
N GLN A 1188 9.27 -3.08 4.87
CA GLN A 1188 9.07 -4.42 5.38
C GLN A 1188 10.01 -5.43 4.72
N VAL A 1189 10.67 -6.26 5.53
CA VAL A 1189 11.39 -7.44 5.05
C VAL A 1189 10.56 -8.68 5.32
N TRP A 1190 10.41 -9.49 4.29
CA TRP A 1190 9.58 -10.69 4.33
C TRP A 1190 10.41 -11.95 4.28
N TYR A 1191 10.30 -12.75 5.34
CA TYR A 1191 10.80 -14.12 5.35
C TYR A 1191 9.68 -15.10 5.06
N VAL A 1192 9.66 -15.63 3.84
CA VAL A 1192 8.76 -16.74 3.49
C VAL A 1192 9.26 -18.01 4.16
N ARG A 1193 8.55 -18.48 5.18
CA ARG A 1193 8.82 -19.74 5.88
C ARG A 1193 8.07 -20.89 5.20
N PRO A 1194 8.74 -21.96 4.72
CA PRO A 1194 8.07 -23.23 4.42
C PRO A 1194 7.63 -23.92 5.71
N ALA A 1195 6.61 -24.78 5.63
CA ALA A 1195 6.19 -25.61 6.75
C ALA A 1195 7.30 -26.59 7.18
N ILE A 1196 7.93 -27.28 6.21
CA ILE A 1196 8.95 -28.31 6.45
C ILE A 1196 10.14 -28.12 5.49
N PHE A 1197 11.35 -28.47 5.96
CA PHE A 1197 12.56 -28.57 5.15
C PHE A 1197 12.92 -30.06 4.92
N ASP A 1198 13.23 -30.45 3.68
CA ASP A 1198 13.72 -31.79 3.36
C ASP A 1198 15.25 -31.84 3.48
N GLU A 1199 15.74 -32.47 4.54
CA GLU A 1199 17.18 -32.62 4.82
C GLU A 1199 17.91 -33.42 3.75
N THR A 1200 17.22 -34.38 3.11
CA THR A 1200 17.80 -35.26 2.08
C THR A 1200 17.96 -34.56 0.74
N ARG A 1201 17.33 -33.39 0.56
CA ARG A 1201 17.32 -32.60 -0.67
C ARG A 1201 17.79 -31.15 -0.46
N PHE A 1202 18.84 -30.96 0.36
CA PHE A 1202 19.34 -29.63 0.74
C PHE A 1202 20.67 -29.25 0.06
N THR A 1203 21.82 -29.41 0.73
CA THR A 1203 23.16 -29.23 0.14
C THR A 1203 24.16 -30.25 0.68
N HIS A 1204 25.11 -30.68 -0.15
CA HIS A 1204 26.10 -31.72 0.19
C HIS A 1204 27.54 -31.31 -0.11
N GLY A 1205 28.46 -31.85 0.69
CA GLY A 1205 29.90 -31.62 0.59
C GLY A 1205 30.33 -30.19 0.96
N VAL A 1206 31.58 -30.05 1.40
CA VAL A 1206 32.14 -28.75 1.80
C VAL A 1206 32.94 -28.13 0.65
N GLY A 1207 32.58 -26.91 0.27
CA GLY A 1207 33.28 -26.08 -0.72
C GLY A 1207 34.27 -25.08 -0.11
N ARG A 1208 34.60 -24.04 -0.88
CA ARG A 1208 35.42 -22.89 -0.45
C ARG A 1208 34.66 -22.04 0.57
N SER A 1209 35.37 -21.55 1.59
CA SER A 1209 34.90 -20.45 2.44
C SER A 1209 35.31 -19.12 1.82
N ARG A 1210 34.42 -18.14 1.87
CA ARG A 1210 34.64 -16.72 1.57
C ARG A 1210 34.35 -15.93 2.84
N PHE A 1211 35.15 -14.90 3.07
CA PHE A 1211 35.03 -14.05 4.25
C PHE A 1211 34.86 -12.63 3.75
N PHE A 1212 33.80 -11.97 4.16
CA PHE A 1212 33.51 -10.61 3.77
C PHE A 1212 33.65 -9.74 5.02
N ARG A 1213 34.43 -8.67 4.92
CA ARG A 1213 34.27 -7.56 5.83
C ARG A 1213 33.22 -6.64 5.21
N VAL A 1214 32.18 -6.35 5.98
CA VAL A 1214 31.14 -5.40 5.60
C VAL A 1214 31.26 -4.23 6.56
N ASP A 1215 31.66 -3.09 6.00
CA ASP A 1215 31.70 -1.81 6.70
C ASP A 1215 30.49 -0.99 6.24
N LEU A 1216 29.73 -0.44 7.19
CA LEU A 1216 28.50 0.33 6.95
C LEU A 1216 28.74 1.60 6.10
N HIS A 1217 29.95 2.15 6.19
CA HIS A 1217 30.42 3.41 5.61
C HIS A 1217 31.85 3.20 5.07
#